data_AF-A0A355Q3T5-F1
#
_entry.id   AF-A0A355Q3T5-F1
#
_cell.length_a   1.000
_cell.length_b   1.000
_cell.length_c   1.000
_cell.angle_alpha   90.00
_cell.angle_beta   90.00
_cell.angle_gamma   90.00
#
_symmetry.space_group_name_H-M   'P 1'
#
loop_
_entity.id
_entity.type
_entity.pdbx_description
1 polymer ?
#
loop_
_entity_poly.entity_id
_entity_poly.type
_entity_poly.pdbx_seq_one_letter_code
_entity_poly.pdbx_strand_id
1 'polypeptide(L)'
;MDTVSDQATVQESQKSSLQISFYIFRALAFADRNRSIASLVGVVLLVTLCDILFDAVLFEPYKGVIAFFSGSFPEGFEGVDMGFSAEVWQALLGMILGTLILVISIASQSIPKLIDLYMKDLPSLIYVWFLIVSGMHAILINLYADIDLVRPASRVFNTHILLVLSAFFAFPYIFYILRYTKPSNVISRIYGNNIDQIHDLTTERAQALITVPNIREQYQVQMFEALNQLDDILEYVSFKELKADIIHQMSLTIHEYVRVKSHIGEEFFSVTPKVRTDISFKTMIGQYGDMEKTKTFYEQKLFRLLGNVYIRQIEDGSFDLASLVAAEMSEIGLTAIELEDDRLVDVIIIRFNTLLRFAIKHAIKNNEARNLYNVAFHYGNFVNHLADYQRIDYLKRCFMYFRIYGIEIFKHGKNSPALYFIVDVIATEMKKLLEKVYNEKWDRDLQTHLLGEILQVDNPPDVNKEDLDQGVLINNGVRILQIGLALFYERHNDEEFVEKILKDVMDDVNVLGEINFSKVIEISCGRLKFAGPTFWEDTDRGNLNIYYTPDQNLVDGFKVKLYERARLKLIETVSKEFRLEEEEAQLLWEMSRLMDVKDYKAISKKAEIFEQSIQKLGQLDYKKLDLLVKLREKLRFTSENPDLVVGNSRQVAPGVQLTASYRSPTDHQKNEEFSALVRFNSPNFIYIEPSDLKQLPASNKEQPLLITFRFTTSRHKRIYQFTSQFDPSKPQERNLYRVLHTEKVKIIAEG
;
A
#
# COMPACT_ATOMS: atom_id res chain seq x y z
N MET A 1 -0.52 38.55 58.80
CA MET A 1 -1.92 38.08 58.75
C MET A 1 -2.63 38.56 57.48
N ASP A 2 -2.09 39.57 56.80
CA ASP A 2 -2.70 40.18 55.61
C ASP A 2 -2.50 39.41 54.28
N THR A 3 -1.55 38.48 54.20
CA THR A 3 -1.33 37.66 52.98
C THR A 3 -2.28 36.47 52.82
N VAL A 4 -2.99 36.08 53.87
CA VAL A 4 -3.98 34.97 53.84
C VAL A 4 -5.39 35.48 53.48
N SER A 5 -5.67 36.75 53.77
CA SER A 5 -6.95 37.41 53.46
C SER A 5 -7.11 37.70 51.96
N ASP A 6 -6.04 38.15 51.29
CA ASP A 6 -6.06 38.47 49.86
C ASP A 6 -6.15 37.21 48.97
N GLN A 7 -5.58 36.08 49.40
CA GLN A 7 -5.74 34.82 48.66
C GLN A 7 -7.16 34.25 48.78
N ALA A 8 -7.81 34.38 49.94
CA ALA A 8 -9.18 33.92 50.15
C ALA A 8 -10.20 34.75 49.34
N THR A 9 -10.04 36.08 49.29
CA THR A 9 -10.93 36.97 48.52
C THR A 9 -10.78 36.84 47.01
N VAL A 10 -9.56 36.60 46.50
CA VAL A 10 -9.35 36.29 45.07
C VAL A 10 -10.00 34.95 44.69
N GLN A 11 -9.89 33.94 45.55
CA GLN A 11 -10.47 32.60 45.31
C GLN A 11 -12.01 32.60 45.38
N GLU A 12 -12.60 33.48 46.20
CA GLU A 12 -14.05 33.68 46.32
C GLU A 12 -14.62 34.51 45.14
N SER A 13 -13.89 35.54 44.70
CA SER A 13 -14.19 36.32 43.48
C SER A 13 -14.16 35.44 42.23
N GLN A 14 -13.17 34.55 42.11
CA GLN A 14 -13.02 33.65 40.98
C GLN A 14 -14.11 32.55 40.96
N LYS A 15 -14.58 32.09 42.13
CA LYS A 15 -15.75 31.20 42.23
C LYS A 15 -17.07 31.90 41.87
N SER A 16 -17.25 33.15 42.31
CA SER A 16 -18.42 33.97 41.99
C SER A 16 -18.52 34.27 40.49
N SER A 17 -17.41 34.64 39.85
CA SER A 17 -17.35 34.90 38.40
C SER A 17 -17.59 33.62 37.57
N LEU A 18 -17.13 32.46 38.04
CA LEU A 18 -17.42 31.15 37.44
C LEU A 18 -18.92 30.82 37.53
N GLN A 19 -19.54 31.08 38.68
CA GLN A 19 -20.97 30.83 38.89
C GLN A 19 -21.83 31.73 38.00
N ILE A 20 -21.53 33.03 37.91
CA ILE A 20 -22.24 33.96 37.03
C ILE A 20 -22.04 33.56 35.56
N SER A 21 -20.82 33.22 35.16
CA SER A 21 -20.53 32.73 33.81
C SER A 21 -21.25 31.42 33.50
N PHE A 22 -21.41 30.54 34.49
CA PHE A 22 -22.20 29.31 34.37
C PHE A 22 -23.70 29.59 34.22
N TYR A 23 -24.27 30.54 34.96
CA TYR A 23 -25.67 30.92 34.81
C TYR A 23 -25.95 31.63 33.48
N ILE A 24 -25.06 32.52 33.04
CA ILE A 24 -25.13 33.17 31.72
C ILE A 24 -24.99 32.12 30.62
N PHE A 25 -24.01 31.21 30.74
CA PHE A 25 -23.86 30.10 29.81
C PHE A 25 -25.11 29.21 29.80
N ARG A 26 -25.72 28.91 30.95
CA ARG A 26 -26.96 28.12 31.01
C ARG A 26 -28.15 28.85 30.41
N ALA A 27 -28.25 30.17 30.59
CA ALA A 27 -29.29 31.00 29.99
C ALA A 27 -29.12 31.09 28.46
N LEU A 28 -27.89 31.32 27.98
CA LEU A 28 -27.54 31.32 26.57
C LEU A 28 -27.73 29.93 25.96
N ALA A 29 -27.27 28.87 26.61
CA ALA A 29 -27.46 27.49 26.16
C ALA A 29 -28.94 27.09 26.17
N PHE A 30 -29.74 27.60 27.12
CA PHE A 30 -31.19 27.40 27.13
C PHE A 30 -31.88 28.16 25.99
N ALA A 31 -31.46 29.41 25.73
CA ALA A 31 -31.92 30.18 24.60
C ALA A 31 -31.49 29.55 23.27
N ASP A 32 -30.28 29.00 23.19
CA ASP A 32 -29.74 28.30 22.03
C ASP A 32 -30.48 26.97 21.77
N ARG A 33 -30.77 26.24 22.84
CA ARG A 33 -31.57 25.02 22.78
C ARG A 33 -33.01 25.30 22.35
N ASN A 34 -33.55 26.46 22.71
CA ASN A 34 -34.90 26.91 22.38
C ASN A 34 -34.90 28.11 21.42
N ARG A 35 -33.99 28.12 20.43
CA ARG A 35 -33.76 29.26 19.51
C ARG A 35 -35.02 29.82 18.88
N SER A 36 -35.93 28.94 18.46
CA SER A 36 -37.20 29.36 17.85
C SER A 36 -38.09 30.14 18.84
N ILE A 37 -38.16 29.71 20.11
CA ILE A 37 -38.95 30.41 21.14
C ILE A 37 -38.27 31.74 21.51
N ALA A 38 -36.95 31.75 21.62
CA ALA A 38 -36.21 32.98 21.93
C ALA A 38 -36.36 34.03 20.81
N SER A 39 -36.27 33.61 19.55
CA SER A 39 -36.50 34.50 18.40
C SER A 39 -37.96 34.99 18.33
N LEU A 40 -38.95 34.12 18.60
CA LEU A 40 -40.35 34.54 18.72
C LEU A 40 -40.53 35.63 19.77
N VAL A 41 -40.06 35.42 21.01
CA VAL A 41 -40.19 36.39 22.09
C VAL A 41 -39.49 37.71 21.73
N GLY A 42 -38.27 37.62 21.17
CA GLY A 42 -37.53 38.80 20.71
C GLY A 42 -38.26 39.59 19.65
N VAL A 43 -38.86 38.92 18.66
CA VAL A 43 -39.63 39.56 17.58
C VAL A 43 -40.93 40.17 18.11
N VAL A 44 -41.66 39.48 18.99
CA VAL A 44 -42.88 40.02 19.61
C VAL A 44 -42.57 41.31 20.37
N LEU A 45 -41.51 41.31 21.18
CA LEU A 45 -41.06 42.51 21.89
C LEU A 45 -40.65 43.62 20.92
N LEU A 46 -39.92 43.29 19.85
CA LEU A 46 -39.48 44.26 18.84
C LEU A 46 -40.68 44.92 18.13
N VAL A 47 -41.62 44.13 17.61
CA VAL A 47 -42.79 44.67 16.89
C VAL A 47 -43.65 45.53 17.82
N THR A 48 -43.88 45.06 19.04
CA THR A 48 -44.67 45.81 20.04
C THR A 48 -44.00 47.12 20.43
N LEU A 49 -42.69 47.10 20.70
CA LEU A 49 -41.94 48.30 21.07
C LEU A 49 -41.86 49.29 19.91
N CYS A 50 -41.68 48.81 18.68
CA CYS A 50 -41.69 49.65 17.48
C CYS A 50 -43.08 50.27 17.23
N ASP A 51 -44.17 49.54 17.44
CA ASP A 51 -45.53 50.10 17.32
C ASP A 51 -45.77 51.20 18.36
N ILE A 52 -45.38 50.98 19.62
CA ILE A 52 -45.46 51.98 20.69
C ILE A 52 -44.60 53.21 20.38
N LEU A 53 -43.36 52.99 19.91
CA LEU A 53 -42.46 54.07 19.51
C LEU A 53 -43.02 54.87 18.33
N PHE A 54 -43.63 54.17 17.37
CA PHE A 54 -44.23 54.79 16.20
C PHE A 54 -45.39 55.69 16.61
N ASP A 55 -46.31 55.18 17.43
CA ASP A 55 -47.43 55.94 17.98
C ASP A 55 -46.97 57.16 18.79
N ALA A 56 -46.00 56.97 19.69
CA ALA A 56 -45.58 58.02 20.63
C ALA A 56 -44.70 59.12 20.01
N VAL A 57 -43.86 58.80 19.02
CA VAL A 57 -42.79 59.70 18.56
C VAL A 57 -42.79 59.91 17.05
N LEU A 58 -42.99 58.86 16.26
CA LEU A 58 -42.73 58.91 14.80
C LEU A 58 -43.99 59.22 13.97
N PHE A 59 -45.18 59.06 14.54
CA PHE A 59 -46.42 59.22 13.80
C PHE A 59 -46.62 60.66 13.31
N GLU A 60 -46.45 61.66 14.18
CA GLU A 60 -46.57 63.08 13.79
C GLU A 60 -45.54 63.52 12.72
N PRO A 61 -44.23 63.23 12.87
CA PRO A 61 -43.26 63.45 11.80
C PRO A 61 -43.64 62.75 10.49
N TYR A 62 -44.14 61.51 10.57
CA TYR A 62 -44.55 60.73 9.41
C TYR A 62 -45.69 61.40 8.64
N LYS A 63 -46.70 61.96 9.33
CA LYS A 63 -47.76 62.75 8.69
C LYS A 63 -47.19 63.94 7.91
N GLY A 64 -46.21 64.63 8.48
CA GLY A 64 -45.53 65.75 7.83
C GLY A 64 -44.75 65.34 6.57
N VAL A 65 -44.08 64.19 6.61
CA VAL A 65 -43.40 63.63 5.42
C VAL A 65 -44.39 63.27 4.32
N ILE A 66 -45.49 62.60 4.66
CA ILE A 66 -46.53 62.28 3.68
C ILE A 66 -47.11 63.56 3.09
N ALA A 67 -47.45 64.56 3.91
CA ALA A 67 -47.98 65.85 3.45
C ALA A 67 -47.01 66.60 2.51
N PHE A 68 -45.71 66.49 2.75
CA PHE A 68 -44.67 67.03 1.87
C PHE A 68 -44.67 66.34 0.49
N PHE A 69 -44.80 65.01 0.43
CA PHE A 69 -44.82 64.26 -0.83
C PHE A 69 -46.17 64.30 -1.56
N SER A 70 -47.29 64.39 -0.84
CA SER A 70 -48.64 64.40 -1.41
C SER A 70 -49.15 65.80 -1.77
N GLY A 71 -48.50 66.86 -1.29
CA GLY A 71 -48.90 68.25 -1.54
C GLY A 71 -50.12 68.73 -0.73
N SER A 72 -50.69 67.89 0.12
CA SER A 72 -51.80 68.20 1.04
C SER A 72 -51.74 67.34 2.30
N PHE A 73 -52.16 67.88 3.45
CA PHE A 73 -52.32 67.06 4.65
C PHE A 73 -53.41 65.99 4.40
N PRO A 74 -53.13 64.70 4.68
CA PRO A 74 -54.13 63.66 4.52
C PRO A 74 -55.34 63.94 5.42
N GLU A 75 -56.56 63.94 4.85
CA GLU A 75 -57.81 64.01 5.62
C GLU A 75 -57.98 62.69 6.39
N GLY A 76 -57.39 62.62 7.59
CA GLY A 76 -57.58 61.53 8.54
C GLY A 76 -57.04 60.17 8.09
N PHE A 77 -55.92 59.73 8.68
CA PHE A 77 -55.44 58.34 8.57
C PHE A 77 -56.42 57.29 9.15
N GLU A 78 -57.56 57.72 9.70
CA GLU A 78 -58.68 56.87 10.14
C GLU A 78 -59.33 56.10 8.98
N GLY A 79 -59.24 56.61 7.75
CA GLY A 79 -59.80 56.01 6.53
C GLY A 79 -58.87 55.04 5.78
N VAL A 80 -57.69 54.69 6.33
CA VAL A 80 -56.84 53.64 5.74
C VAL A 80 -57.59 52.32 5.82
N ASP A 81 -58.04 51.82 4.68
CA ASP A 81 -58.70 50.53 4.56
C ASP A 81 -57.70 49.41 4.91
N MET A 82 -58.04 48.63 5.92
CA MET A 82 -57.23 47.49 6.39
C MET A 82 -57.89 46.15 6.05
N GLY A 83 -59.04 46.15 5.36
CA GLY A 83 -59.78 44.94 4.99
C GLY A 83 -58.97 43.99 4.13
N PHE A 84 -58.12 44.52 3.25
CA PHE A 84 -57.22 43.72 2.40
C PHE A 84 -55.94 43.26 3.12
N SER A 85 -55.57 43.87 4.25
CA SER A 85 -54.26 43.66 4.89
C SER A 85 -54.06 42.21 5.33
N ALA A 86 -55.09 41.59 5.91
CA ALA A 86 -55.03 40.19 6.33
C ALA A 86 -54.79 39.23 5.15
N GLU A 87 -55.45 39.48 4.01
CA GLU A 87 -55.28 38.68 2.79
C GLU A 87 -53.88 38.82 2.20
N VAL A 88 -53.34 40.04 2.16
CA VAL A 88 -51.98 40.29 1.63
C VAL A 88 -50.91 39.67 2.53
N TRP A 89 -51.04 39.77 3.86
CA TRP A 89 -50.15 39.09 4.80
C TRP A 89 -50.21 37.57 4.65
N GLN A 90 -51.41 37.01 4.48
CA GLN A 90 -51.59 35.58 4.24
C GLN A 90 -50.96 35.15 2.92
N ALA A 91 -51.10 35.94 1.85
CA ALA A 91 -50.48 35.68 0.56
C ALA A 91 -48.94 35.73 0.64
N LEU A 92 -48.38 36.73 1.32
CA LEU A 92 -46.94 36.88 1.50
C LEU A 92 -46.36 35.72 2.33
N LEU A 93 -47.01 35.38 3.44
CA LEU A 93 -46.61 34.26 4.29
C LEU A 93 -46.71 32.93 3.53
N GLY A 94 -47.81 32.71 2.79
CA GLY A 94 -48.02 31.52 1.96
C GLY A 94 -46.95 31.37 0.87
N MET A 95 -46.57 32.47 0.21
CA MET A 95 -45.51 32.48 -0.80
C MET A 95 -44.15 32.09 -0.21
N ILE A 96 -43.77 32.71 0.92
CA ILE A 96 -42.48 32.49 1.56
C ILE A 96 -42.40 31.08 2.15
N LEU A 97 -43.42 30.68 2.92
CA LEU A 97 -43.46 29.36 3.55
C LEU A 97 -43.58 28.23 2.52
N GLY A 98 -44.35 28.44 1.45
CA GLY A 98 -44.43 27.50 0.32
C GLY A 98 -43.07 27.34 -0.39
N THR A 99 -42.36 28.44 -0.63
CA THR A 99 -41.02 28.41 -1.24
C THR A 99 -40.02 27.69 -0.32
N LEU A 100 -40.05 27.97 0.99
CA LEU A 100 -39.21 27.30 1.98
C LEU A 100 -39.42 25.78 1.98
N ILE A 101 -40.69 25.33 2.05
CA ILE A 101 -41.02 23.90 2.06
C ILE A 101 -40.49 23.23 0.79
N LEU A 102 -40.69 23.86 -0.38
CA LEU A 102 -40.22 23.32 -1.65
C LEU A 102 -38.69 23.21 -1.69
N VAL A 103 -37.98 24.30 -1.35
CA VAL A 103 -36.51 24.34 -1.43
C VAL A 103 -35.88 23.38 -0.43
N ILE A 104 -36.37 23.34 0.81
CA ILE A 104 -35.90 22.41 1.85
C ILE A 104 -36.20 20.97 1.43
N SER A 105 -37.40 20.68 0.91
CA SER A 105 -37.76 19.34 0.48
C SER A 105 -36.84 18.83 -0.63
N ILE A 106 -36.55 19.65 -1.64
CA ILE A 106 -35.63 19.29 -2.73
C ILE A 106 -34.22 19.05 -2.18
N ALA A 107 -33.69 20.01 -1.41
CA ALA A 107 -32.33 19.90 -0.90
C ALA A 107 -32.15 18.75 0.10
N SER A 108 -33.19 18.41 0.88
CA SER A 108 -33.18 17.31 1.84
C SER A 108 -33.01 15.92 1.22
N GLN A 109 -33.24 15.78 -0.10
CA GLN A 109 -32.95 14.53 -0.82
C GLN A 109 -31.44 14.25 -0.89
N SER A 110 -30.61 15.29 -0.88
CA SER A 110 -29.15 15.20 -0.96
C SER A 110 -28.43 15.55 0.35
N ILE A 111 -29.14 16.20 1.29
CA ILE A 111 -28.58 16.68 2.55
C ILE A 111 -29.48 16.18 3.68
N PRO A 112 -29.14 15.04 4.30
CA PRO A 112 -29.83 14.56 5.48
C PRO A 112 -29.83 15.60 6.59
N LYS A 113 -30.89 15.64 7.41
CA LYS A 113 -31.04 16.57 8.55
C LYS A 113 -30.92 18.06 8.18
N LEU A 114 -31.11 18.45 6.90
CA LEU A 114 -31.12 19.86 6.50
C LEU A 114 -32.11 20.71 7.31
N ILE A 115 -33.23 20.11 7.71
CA ILE A 115 -34.23 20.75 8.58
C ILE A 115 -33.60 21.18 9.91
N ASP A 116 -32.76 20.34 10.52
CA ASP A 116 -32.11 20.66 11.80
C ASP A 116 -31.13 21.83 11.65
N LEU A 117 -30.44 21.92 10.51
CA LEU A 117 -29.57 23.05 10.18
C LEU A 117 -30.39 24.34 9.97
N TYR A 118 -31.51 24.27 9.25
CA TYR A 118 -32.39 25.40 9.05
C TYR A 118 -33.03 25.89 10.36
N MET A 119 -33.50 24.98 11.21
CA MET A 119 -34.11 25.30 12.50
C MET A 119 -33.14 25.91 13.51
N LYS A 120 -31.84 25.90 13.22
CA LYS A 120 -30.80 26.59 14.00
C LYS A 120 -30.39 27.94 13.41
N ASP A 121 -30.88 28.29 12.23
CA ASP A 121 -30.50 29.50 11.52
C ASP A 121 -31.26 30.74 12.03
N LEU A 122 -30.54 31.62 12.72
CA LEU A 122 -31.13 32.77 13.38
C LEU A 122 -31.78 33.78 12.42
N PRO A 123 -31.15 34.20 11.30
CA PRO A 123 -31.78 35.12 10.35
C PRO A 123 -33.11 34.59 9.81
N SER A 124 -33.15 33.29 9.50
CA SER A 124 -34.36 32.63 9.01
C SER A 124 -35.48 32.62 10.04
N LEU A 125 -35.17 32.23 11.28
CA LEU A 125 -36.16 32.21 12.36
C LEU A 125 -36.72 33.60 12.66
N ILE A 126 -35.85 34.62 12.73
CA ILE A 126 -36.25 36.01 12.98
C ILE A 126 -37.19 36.48 11.87
N TYR A 127 -36.85 36.24 10.61
CA TYR A 127 -37.66 36.71 9.49
C TYR A 127 -39.02 36.01 9.43
N VAL A 128 -39.07 34.68 9.59
CA VAL A 128 -40.33 33.93 9.62
C VAL A 128 -41.22 34.39 10.77
N TRP A 129 -40.67 34.54 11.98
CA TRP A 129 -41.43 35.06 13.11
C TRP A 129 -41.86 36.51 12.90
N PHE A 130 -41.03 37.33 12.27
CA PHE A 130 -41.37 38.71 11.94
C PHE A 130 -42.59 38.80 11.01
N LEU A 131 -42.68 37.94 10.01
CA LEU A 131 -43.87 37.84 9.14
C LEU A 131 -45.11 37.39 9.91
N ILE A 132 -44.99 36.33 10.73
CA ILE A 132 -46.11 35.78 11.51
C ILE A 132 -46.63 36.82 12.51
N VAL A 133 -45.74 37.46 13.27
CA VAL A 133 -46.10 38.48 14.27
C VAL A 133 -46.67 39.73 13.61
N SER A 134 -46.11 40.19 12.48
CA SER A 134 -46.64 41.35 11.75
C SER A 134 -48.00 41.09 11.12
N GLY A 135 -48.26 39.86 10.65
CA GLY A 135 -49.59 39.44 10.19
C GLY A 135 -50.60 39.32 11.35
N MET A 136 -50.19 38.74 12.49
CA MET A 136 -51.04 38.72 13.70
C MET A 136 -51.34 40.13 14.21
N HIS A 137 -50.38 41.05 14.13
CA HIS A 137 -50.58 42.46 14.46
C HIS A 137 -51.65 43.10 13.56
N ALA A 138 -51.67 42.80 12.26
CA ALA A 138 -52.70 43.28 11.34
C ALA A 138 -54.11 42.78 11.74
N ILE A 139 -54.23 41.49 12.09
CA ILE A 139 -55.49 40.89 12.56
C ILE A 139 -55.95 41.56 13.86
N LEU A 140 -55.03 41.80 14.80
CA LEU A 140 -55.34 42.45 16.08
C LEU A 140 -55.85 43.89 15.88
N ILE A 141 -55.23 44.65 14.98
CA ILE A 141 -55.69 46.01 14.65
C ILE A 141 -57.08 46.00 14.03
N ASN A 142 -57.37 45.03 13.15
CA ASN A 142 -58.71 44.87 12.55
C ASN A 142 -59.74 44.51 13.63
N LEU A 143 -59.41 43.63 14.57
CA LEU A 143 -60.29 43.32 15.69
C LEU A 143 -60.56 44.56 16.57
N TYR A 144 -59.55 45.39 16.82
CA TYR A 144 -59.75 46.64 17.56
C TYR A 144 -60.58 47.66 16.79
N ALA A 145 -60.49 47.67 15.46
CA ALA A 145 -61.35 48.49 14.61
C ALA A 145 -62.82 48.11 14.75
N ASP A 146 -63.13 46.80 14.80
CA ASP A 146 -64.50 46.28 14.90
C ASP A 146 -65.18 46.59 16.26
N ILE A 147 -64.39 46.92 17.29
CA ILE A 147 -64.86 47.27 18.65
C ILE A 147 -64.74 48.80 18.88
N ASP A 148 -64.69 49.60 17.82
CA ASP A 148 -64.55 51.07 17.84
C ASP A 148 -63.31 51.61 18.58
N LEU A 149 -62.28 50.79 18.80
CA LEU A 149 -61.02 51.17 19.44
C LEU A 149 -59.95 51.50 18.38
N VAL A 150 -60.21 52.51 17.56
CA VAL A 150 -59.38 52.84 16.40
C VAL A 150 -58.03 53.45 16.84
N ARG A 151 -56.93 52.82 16.42
CA ARG A 151 -55.55 53.36 16.53
C ARG A 151 -54.97 53.65 15.13
N PRO A 152 -55.09 54.88 14.62
CA PRO A 152 -54.63 55.22 13.27
C PRO A 152 -53.12 55.02 13.07
N ALA A 153 -52.31 55.26 14.11
CA ALA A 153 -50.86 55.08 14.05
C ALA A 153 -50.49 53.61 13.76
N SER A 154 -51.07 52.66 14.48
CA SER A 154 -50.79 51.22 14.29
C SER A 154 -51.25 50.70 12.93
N ARG A 155 -52.37 51.23 12.38
CA ARG A 155 -52.82 50.91 11.01
C ARG A 155 -51.79 51.30 9.96
N VAL A 156 -51.33 52.54 10.04
CA VAL A 156 -50.30 53.09 9.14
C VAL A 156 -48.97 52.36 9.34
N PHE A 157 -48.57 52.10 10.58
CA PHE A 157 -47.35 51.36 10.89
C PHE A 157 -47.35 49.98 10.23
N ASN A 158 -48.46 49.23 10.33
CA ASN A 158 -48.52 47.91 9.74
C ASN A 158 -48.52 47.93 8.20
N THR A 159 -49.39 48.74 7.59
CA THR A 159 -49.59 48.71 6.13
C THR A 159 -48.49 49.45 5.36
N HIS A 160 -48.03 50.60 5.84
CA HIS A 160 -47.05 51.40 5.10
C HIS A 160 -45.61 51.03 5.46
N ILE A 161 -45.37 50.50 6.67
CA ILE A 161 -44.00 50.20 7.14
C ILE A 161 -43.77 48.70 7.20
N LEU A 162 -44.45 47.96 8.08
CA LEU A 162 -44.18 46.53 8.26
C LEU A 162 -44.40 45.71 6.99
N LEU A 163 -45.50 45.95 6.28
CA LEU A 163 -45.83 45.22 5.06
C LEU A 163 -44.85 45.53 3.92
N VAL A 164 -44.52 46.81 3.70
CA VAL A 164 -43.57 47.23 2.67
C VAL A 164 -42.18 46.68 2.95
N LEU A 165 -41.70 46.75 4.20
CA LEU A 165 -40.42 46.15 4.60
C LEU A 165 -40.43 44.63 4.39
N SER A 166 -41.51 43.96 4.79
CA SER A 166 -41.65 42.51 4.63
C SER A 166 -41.62 42.08 3.18
N ALA A 167 -42.33 42.79 2.30
CA ALA A 167 -42.32 42.55 0.86
C ALA A 167 -40.94 42.83 0.25
N PHE A 168 -40.28 43.91 0.66
CA PHE A 168 -38.94 44.25 0.18
C PHE A 168 -37.90 43.17 0.54
N PHE A 169 -37.97 42.61 1.76
CA PHE A 169 -37.07 41.55 2.21
C PHE A 169 -37.45 40.14 1.71
N ALA A 170 -38.63 39.95 1.12
CA ALA A 170 -39.08 38.64 0.67
C ALA A 170 -38.15 38.03 -0.39
N PHE A 171 -37.79 38.79 -1.42
CA PHE A 171 -36.90 38.30 -2.47
C PHE A 171 -35.45 38.06 -1.98
N PRO A 172 -34.80 39.00 -1.26
CA PRO A 172 -33.52 38.74 -0.61
C PRO A 172 -33.52 37.50 0.29
N TYR A 173 -34.60 37.29 1.05
CA TYR A 173 -34.73 36.12 1.91
C TYR A 173 -34.85 34.81 1.12
N ILE A 174 -35.68 34.77 0.07
CA ILE A 174 -35.77 33.59 -0.81
C ILE A 174 -34.41 33.26 -1.40
N PHE A 175 -33.68 34.26 -1.90
CA PHE A 175 -32.33 34.05 -2.44
C PHE A 175 -31.33 33.58 -1.36
N TYR A 176 -31.42 34.14 -0.16
CA TYR A 176 -30.64 33.70 0.99
C TYR A 176 -30.87 32.21 1.26
N ILE A 177 -32.12 31.74 1.27
CA ILE A 177 -32.42 30.32 1.51
C ILE A 177 -31.95 29.43 0.36
N LEU A 178 -32.18 29.85 -0.89
CA LEU A 178 -31.67 29.09 -2.04
C LEU A 178 -30.15 28.93 -1.99
N ARG A 179 -29.42 29.96 -1.53
CA ARG A 179 -27.98 29.88 -1.30
C ARG A 179 -27.67 29.00 -0.09
N TYR A 180 -28.44 29.14 0.98
CA TYR A 180 -28.29 28.41 2.23
C TYR A 180 -28.37 26.90 2.03
N THR A 181 -29.30 26.43 1.19
CA THR A 181 -29.53 25.01 0.94
C THR A 181 -28.62 24.43 -0.15
N LYS A 182 -27.71 25.21 -0.73
CA LYS A 182 -26.70 24.66 -1.66
C LYS A 182 -25.76 23.74 -0.89
N PRO A 183 -25.52 22.50 -1.36
CA PRO A 183 -24.67 21.54 -0.67
C PRO A 183 -23.30 22.09 -0.25
N SER A 184 -22.59 22.80 -1.15
CA SER A 184 -21.27 23.36 -0.84
C SER A 184 -21.29 24.39 0.31
N ASN A 185 -22.34 25.20 0.42
CA ASN A 185 -22.49 26.16 1.51
C ASN A 185 -22.85 25.47 2.83
N VAL A 186 -23.67 24.42 2.77
CA VAL A 186 -24.00 23.61 3.94
C VAL A 186 -22.74 22.95 4.50
N ILE A 187 -21.96 22.30 3.63
CA ILE A 187 -20.70 21.65 3.97
C ILE A 187 -19.72 22.65 4.60
N SER A 188 -19.51 23.80 3.94
CA SER A 188 -18.63 24.87 4.46
C SER A 188 -19.09 25.41 5.82
N ARG A 189 -20.41 25.47 6.08
CA ARG A 189 -20.96 25.91 7.37
C ARG A 189 -20.74 24.87 8.46
N ILE A 190 -20.96 23.58 8.16
CA ILE A 190 -20.72 22.50 9.13
C ILE A 190 -19.24 22.50 9.51
N TYR A 191 -18.34 22.59 8.52
CA TYR A 191 -16.91 22.71 8.73
C TYR A 191 -16.56 23.94 9.57
N GLY A 192 -16.99 25.14 9.17
CA GLY A 192 -16.69 26.39 9.88
C GLY A 192 -17.17 26.38 11.34
N ASN A 193 -18.41 25.93 11.59
CA ASN A 193 -18.93 25.81 12.95
C ASN A 193 -18.10 24.83 13.80
N ASN A 194 -17.60 23.74 13.20
CA ASN A 194 -16.79 22.76 13.92
C ASN A 194 -15.38 23.29 14.23
N ILE A 195 -14.78 24.04 13.30
CA ILE A 195 -13.52 24.76 13.55
C ILE A 195 -13.68 25.79 14.68
N ASP A 196 -14.77 26.57 14.66
CA ASP A 196 -15.09 27.53 15.74
C ASP A 196 -15.20 26.81 17.10
N GLN A 197 -15.84 25.64 17.14
CA GLN A 197 -15.93 24.82 18.36
C GLN A 197 -14.56 24.32 18.82
N ILE A 198 -13.71 23.87 17.90
CA ILE A 198 -12.34 23.42 18.21
C ILE A 198 -11.54 24.56 18.84
N HIS A 199 -11.63 25.77 18.29
CA HIS A 199 -10.95 26.94 18.86
C HIS A 199 -11.55 27.36 20.20
N ASP A 200 -12.87 27.31 20.36
CA ASP A 200 -13.53 27.67 21.62
C ASP A 200 -13.04 26.81 22.79
N LEU A 201 -12.74 25.52 22.57
CA LEU A 201 -12.16 24.62 23.60
C LEU A 201 -10.83 25.10 24.17
N THR A 202 -10.10 25.96 23.47
CA THR A 202 -8.83 26.52 23.93
C THR A 202 -9.00 27.73 24.85
N THR A 203 -10.20 28.29 24.94
CA THR A 203 -10.47 29.48 25.76
C THR A 203 -10.55 29.14 27.24
N GLU A 204 -10.09 30.05 28.10
CA GLU A 204 -10.16 29.88 29.57
C GLU A 204 -11.60 29.63 30.05
N ARG A 205 -12.58 30.28 29.41
CA ARG A 205 -14.00 30.11 29.70
C ARG A 205 -14.45 28.67 29.40
N ALA A 206 -14.13 28.14 28.23
CA ALA A 206 -14.53 26.78 27.87
C ALA A 206 -13.85 25.75 28.78
N GLN A 207 -12.55 25.91 29.05
CA GLN A 207 -11.80 25.03 29.96
C GLN A 207 -12.44 24.96 31.35
N ALA A 208 -12.86 26.11 31.91
CA ALA A 208 -13.56 26.15 33.19
C ALA A 208 -14.94 25.49 33.16
N LEU A 209 -15.64 25.53 32.02
CA LEU A 209 -16.98 24.93 31.88
C LEU A 209 -16.93 23.42 31.60
N ILE A 210 -15.88 22.93 30.94
CA ILE A 210 -15.69 21.50 30.61
C ILE A 210 -15.57 20.63 31.87
N THR A 211 -15.18 21.18 33.02
CA THR A 211 -15.18 20.43 34.29
C THR A 211 -16.60 19.99 34.70
N VAL A 212 -17.65 20.59 34.13
CA VAL A 212 -19.04 20.18 34.35
C VAL A 212 -19.39 19.04 33.37
N PRO A 213 -19.72 17.82 33.86
CA PRO A 213 -19.90 16.64 33.01
C PRO A 213 -20.91 16.81 31.88
N ASN A 214 -22.04 17.49 32.14
CA ASN A 214 -23.08 17.74 31.14
C ASN A 214 -22.61 18.67 30.02
N ILE A 215 -21.76 19.66 30.34
CA ILE A 215 -21.22 20.60 29.34
C ILE A 215 -20.16 19.90 28.51
N ARG A 216 -19.26 19.14 29.14
CA ARG A 216 -18.30 18.29 28.44
C ARG A 216 -18.97 17.36 27.44
N GLU A 217 -20.03 16.66 27.85
CA GLU A 217 -20.77 15.77 26.96
C GLU A 217 -21.36 16.55 25.76
N GLN A 218 -21.85 17.77 25.97
CA GLN A 218 -22.36 18.61 24.89
C GLN A 218 -21.27 18.96 23.87
N TYR A 219 -20.09 19.41 24.30
CA TYR A 219 -18.98 19.71 23.38
C TYR A 219 -18.55 18.48 22.59
N GLN A 220 -18.30 17.35 23.28
CA GLN A 220 -17.87 16.12 22.61
C GLN A 220 -18.90 15.63 21.57
N VAL A 221 -20.19 15.68 21.92
CA VAL A 221 -21.28 15.24 21.02
C VAL A 221 -21.43 16.19 19.84
N GLN A 222 -21.30 17.51 20.03
CA GLN A 222 -21.41 18.47 18.94
C GLN A 222 -20.31 18.30 17.89
N MET A 223 -19.06 18.14 18.34
CA MET A 223 -17.94 17.88 17.43
C MET A 223 -18.11 16.56 16.66
N PHE A 224 -18.65 15.52 17.31
CA PHE A 224 -18.95 14.25 16.67
C PHE A 224 -20.08 14.36 15.65
N GLU A 225 -21.13 15.11 15.99
CA GLU A 225 -22.27 15.31 15.09
C GLU A 225 -21.85 16.07 13.83
N ALA A 226 -20.92 17.03 13.92
CA ALA A 226 -20.38 17.68 12.74
C ALA A 226 -19.71 16.69 11.77
N LEU A 227 -18.88 15.78 12.30
CA LEU A 227 -18.25 14.73 11.48
C LEU A 227 -19.28 13.73 10.92
N ASN A 228 -20.29 13.34 11.72
CA ASN A 228 -21.36 12.47 11.26
C ASN A 228 -22.18 13.13 10.14
N GLN A 229 -22.48 14.42 10.24
CA GLN A 229 -23.22 15.14 9.20
C GLN A 229 -22.44 15.24 7.90
N LEU A 230 -21.12 15.45 7.97
CA LEU A 230 -20.27 15.43 6.78
C LEU A 230 -20.26 14.04 6.12
N ASP A 231 -20.12 12.96 6.91
CA ASP A 231 -20.17 11.58 6.40
C ASP A 231 -21.55 11.21 5.82
N ASP A 232 -22.63 11.65 6.49
CA ASP A 232 -24.02 11.50 6.02
C ASP A 232 -24.16 12.20 4.64
N ILE A 233 -23.74 13.46 4.50
CA ILE A 233 -23.82 14.19 3.22
C ILE A 233 -22.99 13.50 2.12
N LEU A 234 -21.79 13.02 2.46
CA LEU A 234 -20.91 12.32 1.53
C LEU A 234 -21.58 11.08 0.92
N GLU A 235 -22.44 10.40 1.68
CA GLU A 235 -23.20 9.23 1.21
C GLU A 235 -24.23 9.58 0.13
N TYR A 236 -24.99 10.67 0.30
CA TYR A 236 -26.13 10.99 -0.56
C TYR A 236 -25.78 11.89 -1.75
N VAL A 237 -24.64 12.57 -1.70
CA VAL A 237 -24.17 13.41 -2.80
C VAL A 237 -23.73 12.55 -3.98
N SER A 238 -24.15 12.93 -5.19
CA SER A 238 -23.77 12.25 -6.44
C SER A 238 -22.48 12.77 -7.07
N PHE A 239 -22.17 14.06 -6.87
CA PHE A 239 -21.01 14.72 -7.50
C PHE A 239 -19.71 14.36 -6.80
N LYS A 240 -18.70 13.91 -7.58
CA LYS A 240 -17.40 13.49 -7.05
C LYS A 240 -16.63 14.65 -6.44
N GLU A 241 -16.68 15.82 -7.05
CA GLU A 241 -15.99 17.03 -6.61
C GLU A 241 -16.43 17.40 -5.19
N LEU A 242 -17.74 17.31 -4.94
CA LEU A 242 -18.29 17.62 -3.63
C LEU A 242 -17.92 16.56 -2.58
N LYS A 243 -17.82 15.28 -2.96
CA LYS A 243 -17.29 14.24 -2.07
C LYS A 243 -15.83 14.52 -1.72
N ALA A 244 -15.02 14.92 -2.70
CA ALA A 244 -13.62 15.29 -2.48
C ALA A 244 -13.50 16.48 -1.50
N ASP A 245 -14.31 17.53 -1.69
CA ASP A 245 -14.37 18.68 -0.78
C ASP A 245 -14.68 18.26 0.66
N ILE A 246 -15.64 17.34 0.86
CA ILE A 246 -15.99 16.83 2.19
C ILE A 246 -14.80 16.07 2.81
N ILE A 247 -14.17 15.16 2.07
CA ILE A 247 -13.02 14.37 2.55
C ILE A 247 -11.88 15.32 2.95
N HIS A 248 -11.62 16.34 2.14
CA HIS A 248 -10.60 17.34 2.42
C HIS A 248 -10.94 18.19 3.67
N GLN A 249 -12.17 18.70 3.80
CA GLN A 249 -12.58 19.47 4.99
C GLN A 249 -12.58 18.65 6.28
N MET A 250 -12.95 17.37 6.18
CA MET A 250 -12.81 16.39 7.25
C MET A 250 -11.35 16.24 7.69
N SER A 251 -10.42 16.20 6.75
CA SER A 251 -8.98 16.17 7.03
C SER A 251 -8.49 17.47 7.69
N LEU A 252 -8.80 18.64 7.10
CA LEU A 252 -8.44 19.96 7.64
C LEU A 252 -8.91 20.17 9.08
N THR A 253 -10.08 19.62 9.42
CA THR A 253 -10.60 19.64 10.80
C THR A 253 -9.62 18.98 11.78
N ILE A 254 -9.03 17.85 11.41
CA ILE A 254 -8.08 17.15 12.28
C ILE A 254 -6.72 17.84 12.28
N HIS A 255 -6.26 18.38 11.16
CA HIS A 255 -5.06 19.23 11.16
C HIS A 255 -5.17 20.35 12.19
N GLU A 256 -6.29 21.07 12.22
CA GLU A 256 -6.50 22.16 13.18
C GLU A 256 -6.64 21.64 14.61
N TYR A 257 -7.44 20.59 14.82
CA TYR A 257 -7.63 19.99 16.13
C TYR A 257 -6.30 19.55 16.77
N VAL A 258 -5.44 18.87 16.02
CA VAL A 258 -4.15 18.37 16.53
C VAL A 258 -3.21 19.53 16.89
N ARG A 259 -3.22 20.63 16.11
CA ARG A 259 -2.44 21.85 16.41
C ARG A 259 -2.85 22.51 17.73
N VAL A 260 -4.13 22.52 18.04
CA VAL A 260 -4.64 23.15 19.27
C VAL A 260 -4.77 22.20 20.46
N LYS A 261 -4.68 20.89 20.25
CA LYS A 261 -4.91 19.81 21.23
C LYS A 261 -4.16 20.00 22.56
N SER A 262 -2.91 20.48 22.51
CA SER A 262 -2.08 20.73 23.71
C SER A 262 -2.62 21.85 24.61
N HIS A 263 -3.46 22.73 24.07
CA HIS A 263 -4.10 23.84 24.78
C HIS A 263 -5.51 23.51 25.28
N ILE A 264 -6.01 22.29 25.03
CA ILE A 264 -7.33 21.85 25.50
C ILE A 264 -7.19 21.28 26.92
N GLY A 265 -8.11 21.65 27.81
CA GLY A 265 -8.12 21.18 29.20
C GLY A 265 -8.28 19.65 29.33
N GLU A 266 -7.54 19.03 30.25
CA GLU A 266 -7.47 17.57 30.45
C GLU A 266 -8.85 16.90 30.61
N GLU A 267 -9.77 17.55 31.32
CA GLU A 267 -11.11 17.01 31.57
C GLU A 267 -11.91 16.77 30.29
N PHE A 268 -11.59 17.46 29.19
CA PHE A 268 -12.24 17.25 27.88
C PHE A 268 -12.00 15.84 27.34
N PHE A 269 -10.86 15.23 27.64
CA PHE A 269 -10.49 13.93 27.07
C PHE A 269 -11.15 12.74 27.79
N SER A 270 -11.80 12.98 28.92
CA SER A 270 -12.61 11.99 29.63
C SER A 270 -13.87 11.64 28.82
N VAL A 271 -13.89 10.45 28.23
CA VAL A 271 -14.91 10.05 27.25
C VAL A 271 -16.26 9.82 27.94
N THR A 272 -17.26 10.64 27.58
CA THR A 272 -18.59 10.60 28.20
C THR A 272 -19.44 9.40 27.73
N PRO A 273 -20.44 8.95 28.52
CA PRO A 273 -21.28 7.81 28.16
C PRO A 273 -21.92 7.93 26.78
N LYS A 274 -22.37 9.12 26.39
CA LYS A 274 -23.01 9.34 25.09
C LYS A 274 -22.04 9.14 23.91
N VAL A 275 -20.78 9.57 24.07
CA VAL A 275 -19.71 9.27 23.10
C VAL A 275 -19.42 7.78 23.01
N ARG A 276 -19.40 7.06 24.15
CA ARG A 276 -19.20 5.60 24.17
C ARG A 276 -20.31 4.83 23.45
N THR A 277 -21.52 5.40 23.37
CA THR A 277 -22.65 4.80 22.64
C THR A 277 -22.69 5.13 21.15
N ASP A 278 -21.84 6.04 20.67
CA ASP A 278 -21.72 6.35 19.25
C ASP A 278 -21.32 5.09 18.45
N ILE A 279 -21.86 4.93 17.25
CA ILE A 279 -21.66 3.72 16.42
C ILE A 279 -20.18 3.45 16.12
N SER A 280 -19.37 4.50 16.03
CA SER A 280 -17.92 4.38 15.83
C SER A 280 -17.19 3.80 17.04
N PHE A 281 -17.80 3.81 18.24
CA PHE A 281 -17.12 3.37 19.48
C PHE A 281 -17.85 2.27 20.24
N LYS A 282 -19.14 2.05 19.98
CA LYS A 282 -20.00 1.09 20.71
C LYS A 282 -19.43 -0.32 20.78
N THR A 283 -18.62 -0.73 19.80
CA THR A 283 -17.98 -2.05 19.74
C THR A 283 -16.57 -2.11 20.35
N MET A 284 -16.01 -0.99 20.82
CA MET A 284 -14.67 -0.88 21.41
C MET A 284 -14.67 -1.06 22.94
N ILE A 285 -15.50 -1.97 23.45
CA ILE A 285 -15.61 -2.21 24.90
C ILE A 285 -14.22 -2.61 25.44
N GLY A 286 -13.75 -1.87 26.44
CA GLY A 286 -12.45 -2.08 27.08
C GLY A 286 -11.31 -1.20 26.55
N GLN A 287 -11.50 -0.45 25.45
CA GLN A 287 -10.44 0.40 24.85
C GLN A 287 -10.58 1.89 25.20
N TYR A 288 -11.66 2.29 25.89
CA TYR A 288 -11.92 3.68 26.25
C TYR A 288 -10.83 4.29 27.14
N GLY A 289 -10.30 3.52 28.10
CA GLY A 289 -9.25 4.01 28.99
C GLY A 289 -7.96 4.34 28.23
N ASP A 290 -7.64 3.60 27.17
CA ASP A 290 -6.47 3.89 26.34
C ASP A 290 -6.70 5.11 25.45
N MET A 291 -7.92 5.32 24.96
CA MET A 291 -8.30 6.52 24.22
C MET A 291 -8.22 7.78 25.09
N GLU A 292 -8.70 7.71 26.34
CA GLU A 292 -8.63 8.79 27.32
C GLU A 292 -7.16 9.13 27.64
N LYS A 293 -6.34 8.11 27.94
CA LYS A 293 -4.90 8.29 28.21
C LYS A 293 -4.16 8.89 27.03
N THR A 294 -4.46 8.43 25.81
CA THR A 294 -3.78 8.88 24.59
C THR A 294 -4.32 10.19 24.05
N LYS A 295 -5.50 10.63 24.52
CA LYS A 295 -6.21 11.83 24.05
C LYS A 295 -6.57 11.80 22.57
N THR A 296 -6.81 10.61 22.01
CA THR A 296 -6.98 10.40 20.56
C THR A 296 -8.42 10.15 20.12
N PHE A 297 -9.42 10.38 20.99
CA PHE A 297 -10.78 9.93 20.72
C PHE A 297 -11.43 10.62 19.50
N TYR A 298 -11.11 11.89 19.26
CA TYR A 298 -11.66 12.65 18.14
C TYR A 298 -11.00 12.27 16.82
N GLU A 299 -9.68 12.11 16.81
CA GLU A 299 -8.89 11.62 15.67
C GLU A 299 -9.35 10.21 15.27
N GLN A 300 -9.56 9.33 16.26
CA GLN A 300 -10.08 7.98 16.02
C GLN A 300 -11.49 7.99 15.43
N LYS A 301 -12.34 8.95 15.83
CA LYS A 301 -13.68 9.11 15.23
C LYS A 301 -13.53 9.42 13.75
N LEU A 302 -12.72 10.43 13.39
CA LEU A 302 -12.49 10.78 11.99
C LEU A 302 -11.94 9.60 11.20
N PHE A 303 -10.87 8.97 11.66
CA PHE A 303 -10.22 7.89 10.91
C PHE A 303 -11.13 6.69 10.67
N ARG A 304 -12.12 6.44 11.55
CA ARG A 304 -13.13 5.40 11.30
C ARG A 304 -14.12 5.80 10.22
N LEU A 305 -14.55 7.07 10.20
CA LEU A 305 -15.40 7.59 9.12
C LEU A 305 -14.65 7.54 7.79
N LEU A 306 -13.43 8.09 7.73
CA LEU A 306 -12.58 8.02 6.53
C LEU A 306 -12.28 6.58 6.10
N GLY A 307 -12.05 5.67 7.04
CA GLY A 307 -11.88 4.24 6.73
C GLY A 307 -13.13 3.62 6.10
N ASN A 308 -14.32 3.96 6.58
CA ASN A 308 -15.58 3.53 5.98
C ASN A 308 -15.79 4.16 4.60
N VAL A 309 -15.49 5.46 4.45
CA VAL A 309 -15.52 6.16 3.16
C VAL A 309 -14.62 5.46 2.16
N TYR A 310 -13.38 5.16 2.54
CA TYR A 310 -12.43 4.42 1.71
C TYR A 310 -13.03 3.09 1.22
N ILE A 311 -13.58 2.26 2.13
CA ILE A 311 -14.19 0.97 1.77
C ILE A 311 -15.36 1.16 0.79
N ARG A 312 -16.24 2.14 1.03
CA ARG A 312 -17.34 2.45 0.11
C ARG A 312 -16.82 2.87 -1.27
N GLN A 313 -15.85 3.78 -1.32
CA GLN A 313 -15.32 4.30 -2.59
C GLN A 313 -14.61 3.21 -3.41
N ILE A 314 -13.90 2.27 -2.78
CA ILE A 314 -13.31 1.14 -3.51
C ILE A 314 -14.40 0.19 -4.04
N GLU A 315 -15.47 -0.06 -3.27
CA GLU A 315 -16.59 -0.92 -3.70
C GLU A 315 -17.40 -0.29 -4.83
N ASP A 316 -17.57 1.03 -4.82
CA ASP A 316 -18.26 1.81 -5.86
C ASP A 316 -17.38 2.05 -7.11
N GLY A 317 -16.10 1.65 -7.09
CA GLY A 317 -15.16 1.87 -8.19
C GLY A 317 -14.65 3.32 -8.33
N SER A 318 -14.87 4.17 -7.32
CA SER A 318 -14.39 5.55 -7.26
C SER A 318 -12.96 5.62 -6.68
N PHE A 319 -12.00 5.08 -7.44
CA PHE A 319 -10.61 4.90 -7.00
C PHE A 319 -9.85 6.22 -6.77
N ASP A 320 -10.24 7.28 -7.47
CA ASP A 320 -9.76 8.65 -7.26
C ASP A 320 -10.10 9.15 -5.85
N LEU A 321 -11.34 8.97 -5.41
CA LEU A 321 -11.78 9.35 -4.05
C LEU A 321 -11.17 8.45 -2.98
N ALA A 322 -11.00 7.15 -3.26
CA ALA A 322 -10.30 6.25 -2.34
C ALA A 322 -8.81 6.62 -2.19
N SER A 323 -8.16 7.01 -3.29
CA SER A 323 -6.78 7.53 -3.31
C SER A 323 -6.67 8.80 -2.46
N LEU A 324 -7.62 9.72 -2.59
CA LEU A 324 -7.68 10.96 -1.80
C LEU A 324 -7.73 10.68 -0.30
N VAL A 325 -8.51 9.69 0.16
CA VAL A 325 -8.55 9.33 1.60
C VAL A 325 -7.18 8.89 2.11
N ALA A 326 -6.44 8.11 1.32
CA ALA A 326 -5.09 7.67 1.70
C ALA A 326 -4.09 8.85 1.67
N ALA A 327 -4.24 9.79 0.73
CA ALA A 327 -3.45 11.00 0.65
C ALA A 327 -3.65 11.89 1.89
N GLU A 328 -4.91 12.19 2.24
CA GLU A 328 -5.25 12.98 3.43
C GLU A 328 -4.76 12.32 4.73
N MET A 329 -4.77 10.98 4.79
CA MET A 329 -4.19 10.25 5.93
C MET A 329 -2.67 10.43 6.04
N SER A 330 -1.95 10.53 4.91
CA SER A 330 -0.52 10.83 4.87
C SER A 330 -0.25 12.24 5.39
N GLU A 331 -1.03 13.22 4.96
CA GLU A 331 -0.90 14.63 5.36
C GLU A 331 -1.17 14.83 6.87
N ILE A 332 -2.23 14.20 7.40
CA ILE A 332 -2.47 14.19 8.86
C ILE A 332 -1.27 13.55 9.59
N GLY A 333 -0.66 12.53 8.99
CA GLY A 333 0.57 11.90 9.46
C GLY A 333 1.75 12.86 9.55
N LEU A 334 1.97 13.66 8.51
CA LEU A 334 2.99 14.70 8.51
C LEU A 334 2.76 15.70 9.65
N THR A 335 1.52 16.19 9.82
CA THR A 335 1.20 17.11 10.93
C THR A 335 1.44 16.48 12.31
N ALA A 336 1.13 15.20 12.48
CA ALA A 336 1.43 14.49 13.73
C ALA A 336 2.94 14.37 14.01
N ILE A 337 3.72 14.16 12.95
CA ILE A 337 5.19 14.10 13.02
C ILE A 337 5.77 15.48 13.37
N GLU A 338 5.32 16.54 12.71
CA GLU A 338 5.72 17.94 12.94
C GLU A 338 5.47 18.40 14.38
N LEU A 339 4.38 17.93 14.98
CA LEU A 339 3.98 18.26 16.35
C LEU A 339 4.49 17.28 17.41
N GLU A 340 5.32 16.31 17.01
CA GLU A 340 5.87 15.27 17.88
C GLU A 340 4.80 14.44 18.65
N ASP A 341 3.58 14.29 18.08
CA ASP A 341 2.52 13.45 18.66
C ASP A 341 2.74 11.97 18.31
N ASP A 342 3.66 11.31 19.01
CA ASP A 342 3.98 9.87 18.90
C ASP A 342 2.73 8.98 18.90
N ARG A 343 1.75 9.31 19.75
CA ARG A 343 0.54 8.50 19.94
C ARG A 343 -0.34 8.56 18.70
N LEU A 344 -0.42 9.71 18.05
CA LEU A 344 -1.15 9.88 16.80
C LEU A 344 -0.42 9.20 15.65
N VAL A 345 0.92 9.27 15.59
CA VAL A 345 1.74 8.53 14.62
C VAL A 345 1.46 7.02 14.69
N ASP A 346 1.41 6.45 15.90
CA ASP A 346 1.03 5.04 16.11
C ASP A 346 -0.37 4.72 15.54
N VAL A 347 -1.35 5.59 15.77
CA VAL A 347 -2.71 5.43 15.23
C VAL A 347 -2.69 5.46 13.71
N ILE A 348 -1.94 6.36 13.09
CA ILE A 348 -1.88 6.52 11.63
C ILE A 348 -1.26 5.29 10.96
N ILE A 349 -0.19 4.72 11.54
CA ILE A 349 0.39 3.45 11.07
C ILE A 349 -0.66 2.33 11.10
N ILE A 350 -1.44 2.22 12.19
CA ILE A 350 -2.52 1.24 12.30
C ILE A 350 -3.59 1.48 11.21
N ARG A 351 -3.89 2.73 10.89
CA ARG A 351 -4.88 3.07 9.85
C ARG A 351 -4.38 2.73 8.45
N PHE A 352 -3.14 3.05 8.09
CA PHE A 352 -2.56 2.62 6.81
C PHE A 352 -2.56 1.10 6.65
N ASN A 353 -2.16 0.37 7.70
CA ASN A 353 -2.21 -1.10 7.71
C ASN A 353 -3.64 -1.64 7.54
N THR A 354 -4.63 -0.94 8.09
CA THR A 354 -6.05 -1.26 7.90
C THR A 354 -6.49 -1.02 6.45
N LEU A 355 -6.12 0.11 5.86
CA LEU A 355 -6.41 0.43 4.44
C LEU A 355 -5.78 -0.60 3.50
N LEU A 356 -4.50 -0.95 3.72
CA LEU A 356 -3.82 -2.01 2.97
C LEU A 356 -4.59 -3.33 3.03
N ARG A 357 -4.99 -3.76 4.23
CA ARG A 357 -5.74 -5.01 4.39
C ARG A 357 -7.05 -5.03 3.60
N PHE A 358 -7.79 -3.92 3.60
CA PHE A 358 -9.02 -3.81 2.80
C PHE A 358 -8.73 -3.76 1.30
N ALA A 359 -7.66 -3.06 0.89
CA ALA A 359 -7.22 -3.01 -0.49
C ALA A 359 -6.82 -4.40 -1.01
N ILE A 360 -6.10 -5.20 -0.21
CA ILE A 360 -5.72 -6.59 -0.53
C ILE A 360 -6.98 -7.43 -0.75
N LYS A 361 -7.91 -7.39 0.21
CA LYS A 361 -9.17 -8.15 0.12
C LYS A 361 -9.98 -7.77 -1.12
N HIS A 362 -10.08 -6.48 -1.42
CA HIS A 362 -10.76 -5.98 -2.61
C HIS A 362 -10.07 -6.45 -3.89
N ALA A 363 -8.75 -6.30 -3.97
CA ALA A 363 -7.98 -6.66 -5.15
C ALA A 363 -8.06 -8.16 -5.48
N ILE A 364 -8.05 -9.03 -4.46
CA ILE A 364 -8.22 -10.47 -4.65
C ILE A 364 -9.64 -10.79 -5.12
N LYS A 365 -10.66 -10.21 -4.48
CA LYS A 365 -12.06 -10.51 -4.78
C LYS A 365 -12.47 -10.05 -6.19
N ASN A 366 -11.99 -8.89 -6.60
CA ASN A 366 -12.42 -8.21 -7.82
C ASN A 366 -11.36 -8.22 -8.94
N ASN A 367 -10.18 -8.81 -8.70
CA ASN A 367 -9.02 -8.78 -9.59
C ASN A 367 -8.61 -7.35 -10.02
N GLU A 368 -8.67 -6.42 -9.06
CA GLU A 368 -8.50 -4.97 -9.29
C GLU A 368 -7.46 -4.38 -8.31
N ALA A 369 -6.25 -4.14 -8.81
CA ALA A 369 -5.09 -3.79 -8.00
C ALA A 369 -4.83 -2.26 -7.87
N ARG A 370 -5.57 -1.40 -8.58
CA ARG A 370 -5.32 0.06 -8.57
C ARG A 370 -5.36 0.69 -7.17
N ASN A 371 -6.27 0.26 -6.30
CA ASN A 371 -6.32 0.78 -4.93
C ASN A 371 -5.09 0.39 -4.10
N LEU A 372 -4.56 -0.83 -4.30
CA LEU A 372 -3.32 -1.23 -3.64
C LEU A 372 -2.14 -0.39 -4.11
N TYR A 373 -2.08 -0.12 -5.41
CA TYR A 373 -1.07 0.75 -6.00
C TYR A 373 -1.10 2.15 -5.35
N ASN A 374 -2.29 2.74 -5.21
CA ASN A 374 -2.47 4.07 -4.61
C ASN A 374 -2.19 4.09 -3.10
N VAL A 375 -2.67 3.12 -2.33
CA VAL A 375 -2.39 3.07 -0.88
C VAL A 375 -0.91 2.81 -0.60
N ALA A 376 -0.26 1.94 -1.37
CA ALA A 376 1.18 1.70 -1.22
C ALA A 376 1.99 2.97 -1.47
N PHE A 377 1.58 3.79 -2.45
CA PHE A 377 2.20 5.09 -2.71
C PHE A 377 2.05 6.06 -1.55
N HIS A 378 0.82 6.33 -1.09
CA HIS A 378 0.58 7.29 -0.01
C HIS A 378 1.16 6.83 1.32
N TYR A 379 1.18 5.52 1.58
CA TYR A 379 1.90 4.99 2.74
C TYR A 379 3.42 5.19 2.58
N GLY A 380 3.97 5.00 1.38
CA GLY A 380 5.37 5.35 1.05
C GLY A 380 5.69 6.81 1.35
N ASN A 381 4.81 7.74 0.98
CA ASN A 381 4.96 9.18 1.27
C ASN A 381 4.96 9.45 2.78
N PHE A 382 4.02 8.86 3.54
CA PHE A 382 4.01 8.96 5.00
C PHE A 382 5.31 8.44 5.63
N VAL A 383 5.82 7.30 5.15
CA VAL A 383 7.09 6.74 5.65
C VAL A 383 8.28 7.61 5.25
N ASN A 384 8.21 8.29 4.10
CA ASN A 384 9.20 9.29 3.71
C ASN A 384 9.22 10.50 4.66
N HIS A 385 8.05 10.94 5.14
CA HIS A 385 7.97 11.97 6.19
C HIS A 385 8.59 11.48 7.50
N LEU A 386 8.39 10.22 7.90
CA LEU A 386 9.08 9.65 9.07
C LEU A 386 10.60 9.69 8.90
N ALA A 387 11.09 9.49 7.67
CA ALA A 387 12.51 9.64 7.36
C ALA A 387 12.96 11.10 7.45
N ASP A 388 12.24 12.05 6.83
CA ASP A 388 12.58 13.49 6.89
C ASP A 388 12.78 14.02 8.33
N TYR A 389 11.98 13.52 9.28
CA TYR A 389 12.03 13.92 10.69
C TYR A 389 12.80 12.92 11.58
N GLN A 390 13.58 12.01 10.99
CA GLN A 390 14.44 11.05 11.71
C GLN A 390 13.73 10.19 12.77
N ARG A 391 12.48 9.78 12.49
CA ARG A 391 11.66 8.94 13.38
C ARG A 391 12.00 7.46 13.20
N ILE A 392 13.21 7.08 13.61
CA ILE A 392 13.86 5.79 13.31
C ILE A 392 13.02 4.57 13.71
N ASP A 393 12.46 4.53 14.92
CA ASP A 393 11.72 3.35 15.39
C ASP A 393 10.42 3.11 14.61
N TYR A 394 9.75 4.19 14.23
CA TYR A 394 8.57 4.14 13.38
C TYR A 394 8.93 3.72 11.95
N LEU A 395 10.04 4.23 11.41
CA LEU A 395 10.56 3.83 10.10
C LEU A 395 10.84 2.32 10.04
N LYS A 396 11.55 1.76 11.03
CA LYS A 396 11.80 0.31 11.12
C LYS A 396 10.50 -0.48 11.13
N ARG A 397 9.51 -0.04 11.91
CA ARG A 397 8.20 -0.70 12.01
C ARG A 397 7.44 -0.66 10.69
N CYS A 398 7.47 0.46 9.97
CA CYS A 398 6.85 0.57 8.64
C CYS A 398 7.53 -0.31 7.60
N PHE A 399 8.87 -0.41 7.60
CA PHE A 399 9.60 -1.35 6.74
C PHE A 399 9.20 -2.80 7.02
N MET A 400 9.08 -3.18 8.29
CA MET A 400 8.56 -4.48 8.69
C MET A 400 7.14 -4.73 8.14
N TYR A 401 6.25 -3.73 8.20
CA TYR A 401 4.90 -3.86 7.62
C TYR A 401 4.92 -3.96 6.08
N PHE A 402 5.77 -3.17 5.40
CA PHE A 402 5.95 -3.31 3.95
C PHE A 402 6.40 -4.71 3.56
N ARG A 403 7.34 -5.32 4.30
CA ARG A 403 7.73 -6.72 4.10
C ARG A 403 6.55 -7.67 4.32
N ILE A 404 5.84 -7.55 5.44
CA ILE A 404 4.71 -8.45 5.79
C ILE A 404 3.62 -8.40 4.71
N TYR A 405 3.18 -7.20 4.32
CA TYR A 405 2.13 -7.03 3.32
C TYR A 405 2.62 -7.35 1.91
N GLY A 406 3.87 -7.05 1.57
CA GLY A 406 4.49 -7.45 0.30
C GLY A 406 4.46 -8.98 0.12
N ILE A 407 4.80 -9.72 1.18
CA ILE A 407 4.72 -11.19 1.21
C ILE A 407 3.27 -11.68 1.08
N GLU A 408 2.32 -11.07 1.79
CA GLU A 408 0.90 -11.43 1.72
C GLU A 408 0.37 -11.24 0.29
N ILE A 409 0.67 -10.11 -0.34
CA ILE A 409 0.28 -9.79 -1.72
C ILE A 409 0.92 -10.77 -2.70
N PHE A 410 2.21 -11.08 -2.54
CA PHE A 410 2.93 -12.04 -3.37
C PHE A 410 2.27 -13.42 -3.35
N LYS A 411 1.87 -13.92 -2.17
CA LYS A 411 1.16 -15.21 -2.00
C LYS A 411 -0.14 -15.27 -2.81
N HIS A 412 -0.80 -14.14 -3.02
CA HIS A 412 -2.04 -14.06 -3.81
C HIS A 412 -1.82 -13.82 -5.31
N GLY A 413 -0.59 -13.48 -5.75
CA GLY A 413 -0.27 -13.19 -7.14
C GLY A 413 -0.55 -14.34 -8.13
N LYS A 414 -0.50 -15.60 -7.67
CA LYS A 414 -0.81 -16.77 -8.51
C LYS A 414 -2.25 -16.72 -9.06
N ASN A 415 -3.19 -16.22 -8.26
CA ASN A 415 -4.59 -16.11 -8.64
C ASN A 415 -4.88 -14.78 -9.38
N SER A 416 -4.10 -13.74 -9.10
CA SER A 416 -4.26 -12.40 -9.64
C SER A 416 -2.90 -11.82 -10.04
N PRO A 417 -2.43 -12.04 -11.27
CA PRO A 417 -1.07 -11.66 -11.69
C PRO A 417 -0.74 -10.17 -11.54
N ALA A 418 -1.75 -9.28 -11.57
CA ALA A 418 -1.57 -7.84 -11.32
C ALA A 418 -1.01 -7.54 -9.92
N LEU A 419 -1.18 -8.45 -8.95
CA LEU A 419 -0.63 -8.29 -7.60
C LEU A 419 0.89 -8.42 -7.56
N TYR A 420 1.54 -9.15 -8.48
CA TYR A 420 3.00 -9.20 -8.54
C TYR A 420 3.61 -7.82 -8.78
N PHE A 421 2.98 -7.03 -9.65
CA PHE A 421 3.40 -5.65 -9.87
C PHE A 421 3.23 -4.77 -8.62
N ILE A 422 2.25 -5.04 -7.77
CA ILE A 422 2.09 -4.32 -6.49
C ILE A 422 3.24 -4.62 -5.53
N VAL A 423 3.80 -5.83 -5.56
CA VAL A 423 5.00 -6.16 -4.77
C VAL A 423 6.19 -5.30 -5.24
N ASP A 424 6.34 -5.12 -6.55
CA ASP A 424 7.35 -4.22 -7.13
C ASP A 424 7.14 -2.76 -6.67
N VAL A 425 5.88 -2.33 -6.57
CA VAL A 425 5.52 -0.98 -6.09
C VAL A 425 5.94 -0.77 -4.65
N ILE A 426 5.69 -1.74 -3.76
CA ILE A 426 6.15 -1.69 -2.35
C ILE A 426 7.67 -1.65 -2.30
N ALA A 427 8.35 -2.54 -3.04
CA ALA A 427 9.81 -2.56 -3.09
C ALA A 427 10.40 -1.25 -3.64
N THR A 428 9.70 -0.57 -4.55
CA THR A 428 10.09 0.73 -5.08
C THR A 428 10.09 1.80 -3.98
N GLU A 429 9.06 1.83 -3.12
CA GLU A 429 9.01 2.78 -2.01
C GLU A 429 10.10 2.50 -0.96
N MET A 430 10.37 1.22 -0.69
CA MET A 430 11.49 0.83 0.18
C MET A 430 12.85 1.23 -0.42
N LYS A 431 13.05 1.03 -1.74
CA LYS A 431 14.28 1.40 -2.46
C LYS A 431 14.54 2.91 -2.39
N LYS A 432 13.53 3.75 -2.67
CA LYS A 432 13.65 5.21 -2.58
C LYS A 432 14.11 5.66 -1.18
N LEU A 433 13.52 5.06 -0.15
CA LEU A 433 13.86 5.36 1.24
C LEU A 433 15.29 4.92 1.59
N LEU A 434 15.73 3.74 1.14
CA LEU A 434 17.11 3.26 1.34
C LEU A 434 18.14 4.17 0.67
N GLU A 435 17.89 4.60 -0.57
CA GLU A 435 18.77 5.54 -1.28
C GLU A 435 18.85 6.89 -0.53
N LYS A 436 17.71 7.39 -0.04
CA LYS A 436 17.65 8.63 0.75
C LYS A 436 18.44 8.53 2.06
N VAL A 437 18.15 7.51 2.85
CA VAL A 437 18.83 7.22 4.13
C VAL A 437 20.34 7.06 3.96
N TYR A 438 20.78 6.46 2.85
CA TYR A 438 22.18 6.36 2.48
C TYR A 438 22.79 7.73 2.18
N ASN A 439 22.14 8.52 1.32
CA ASN A 439 22.61 9.86 0.93
C ASN A 439 22.69 10.81 2.13
N GLU A 440 21.79 10.67 3.09
CA GLU A 440 21.78 11.43 4.35
C GLU A 440 22.75 10.88 5.40
N LYS A 441 23.47 9.79 5.11
CA LYS A 441 24.51 9.18 5.97
C LYS A 441 24.00 8.76 7.35
N TRP A 442 22.84 8.13 7.39
CA TRP A 442 22.28 7.60 8.63
C TRP A 442 23.13 6.46 9.20
N ASP A 443 22.82 6.03 10.42
CA ASP A 443 23.52 4.93 11.08
C ASP A 443 23.59 3.64 10.24
N ARG A 444 24.76 2.98 10.26
CA ARG A 444 25.06 1.85 9.38
C ARG A 444 24.31 0.58 9.76
N ASP A 445 24.08 0.36 11.06
CA ASP A 445 23.33 -0.79 11.55
C ASP A 445 21.85 -0.65 11.19
N LEU A 446 21.32 0.57 11.30
CA LEU A 446 19.98 0.90 10.82
C LEU A 446 19.85 0.64 9.31
N GLN A 447 20.77 1.15 8.49
CA GLN A 447 20.77 0.91 7.05
C GLN A 447 20.82 -0.59 6.71
N THR A 448 21.65 -1.35 7.43
CA THR A 448 21.74 -2.81 7.29
C THR A 448 20.42 -3.49 7.61
N HIS A 449 19.74 -3.06 8.68
CA HIS A 449 18.44 -3.60 9.06
C HIS A 449 17.37 -3.34 7.99
N LEU A 450 17.27 -2.09 7.50
CA LEU A 450 16.30 -1.72 6.46
C LEU A 450 16.57 -2.45 5.13
N LEU A 451 17.84 -2.62 4.76
CA LEU A 451 18.24 -3.43 3.61
C LEU A 451 17.82 -4.90 3.78
N GLY A 452 17.94 -5.44 4.99
CA GLY A 452 17.50 -6.80 5.30
C GLY A 452 15.99 -7.01 5.11
N GLU A 453 15.16 -5.99 5.31
CA GLU A 453 13.71 -6.07 5.12
C GLU A 453 13.33 -6.14 3.63
N ILE A 454 13.92 -5.31 2.76
CA ILE A 454 13.61 -5.32 1.30
C ILE A 454 14.07 -6.62 0.62
N LEU A 455 15.16 -7.23 1.08
CA LEU A 455 15.68 -8.50 0.52
C LEU A 455 14.75 -9.69 0.78
N GLN A 456 13.83 -9.58 1.73
CA GLN A 456 12.88 -10.65 2.07
C GLN A 456 11.51 -10.52 1.40
N VAL A 457 11.24 -9.41 0.70
CA VAL A 457 9.92 -9.11 0.13
C VAL A 457 9.50 -10.14 -0.93
N ASP A 458 10.44 -10.57 -1.77
CA ASP A 458 10.22 -11.52 -2.87
C ASP A 458 10.60 -12.97 -2.54
N ASN A 459 11.11 -13.21 -1.33
CA ASN A 459 11.55 -14.52 -0.87
C ASN A 459 10.89 -14.91 0.46
N PRO A 460 9.57 -15.10 0.49
CA PRO A 460 8.84 -15.40 1.72
C PRO A 460 9.22 -16.77 2.31
N PRO A 461 9.49 -16.86 3.63
CA PRO A 461 10.00 -18.08 4.28
C PRO A 461 9.06 -19.28 4.21
N ASP A 462 7.75 -19.05 4.04
CA ASP A 462 6.73 -20.12 3.98
C ASP A 462 6.38 -20.59 2.57
N VAL A 463 7.01 -20.01 1.52
CA VAL A 463 6.72 -20.38 0.14
C VAL A 463 7.83 -21.29 -0.35
N ASN A 464 7.49 -22.54 -0.64
CA ASN A 464 8.42 -23.40 -1.35
C ASN A 464 8.61 -22.84 -2.76
N LYS A 465 9.84 -22.41 -3.08
CA LYS A 465 10.14 -21.90 -4.43
C LYS A 465 9.91 -22.94 -5.53
N GLU A 466 9.84 -24.23 -5.18
CA GLU A 466 9.48 -25.31 -6.11
C GLU A 466 7.99 -25.30 -6.52
N ASP A 467 7.11 -24.69 -5.71
CA ASP A 467 5.67 -24.59 -5.96
C ASP A 467 5.27 -23.33 -6.76
N LEU A 468 6.22 -22.43 -6.99
CA LEU A 468 6.04 -21.22 -7.79
C LEU A 468 6.14 -21.55 -9.28
N ASP A 469 5.23 -20.97 -10.08
CA ASP A 469 5.34 -21.07 -11.54
C ASP A 469 6.69 -20.51 -11.98
N GLN A 470 7.43 -21.28 -12.80
CA GLN A 470 8.74 -20.87 -13.30
C GLN A 470 8.69 -19.47 -13.95
N GLY A 471 7.57 -19.09 -14.57
CA GLY A 471 7.37 -17.76 -15.15
C GLY A 471 7.43 -16.60 -14.14
N VAL A 472 6.94 -16.80 -12.92
CA VAL A 472 6.97 -15.79 -11.83
C VAL A 472 8.38 -15.63 -11.29
N LEU A 473 9.07 -16.75 -11.09
CA LEU A 473 10.48 -16.75 -10.71
C LEU A 473 11.37 -16.09 -11.79
N ILE A 474 10.98 -16.22 -13.05
CA ILE A 474 11.73 -15.65 -14.18
C ILE A 474 11.49 -14.15 -14.35
N ASN A 475 10.32 -13.63 -13.97
CA ASN A 475 9.92 -12.24 -14.13
C ASN A 475 9.61 -11.58 -12.78
N ASN A 476 10.64 -11.51 -11.93
CA ASN A 476 10.56 -10.92 -10.60
C ASN A 476 11.02 -9.46 -10.63
N GLY A 477 10.09 -8.50 -10.61
CA GLY A 477 10.41 -7.08 -10.64
C GLY A 477 11.10 -6.56 -9.37
N VAL A 478 10.85 -7.16 -8.21
CA VAL A 478 11.57 -6.86 -6.96
C VAL A 478 13.07 -7.14 -7.14
N ARG A 479 13.43 -8.23 -7.82
CA ARG A 479 14.84 -8.56 -8.12
C ARG A 479 15.50 -7.49 -8.99
N ILE A 480 14.76 -6.93 -9.95
CA ILE A 480 15.22 -5.81 -10.78
C ILE A 480 15.50 -4.58 -9.91
N LEU A 481 14.62 -4.28 -8.95
CA LEU A 481 14.77 -3.16 -8.03
C LEU A 481 15.94 -3.35 -7.05
N GLN A 482 16.14 -4.56 -6.54
CA GLN A 482 17.28 -4.91 -5.68
C GLN A 482 18.61 -4.79 -6.45
N ILE A 483 18.67 -5.26 -7.70
CA ILE A 483 19.85 -5.04 -8.56
C ILE A 483 20.05 -3.54 -8.81
N GLY A 484 18.99 -2.79 -9.10
CA GLY A 484 19.05 -1.34 -9.24
C GLY A 484 19.60 -0.63 -8.00
N LEU A 485 19.24 -1.10 -6.81
CA LEU A 485 19.78 -0.62 -5.53
C LEU A 485 21.27 -1.01 -5.35
N ALA A 486 21.68 -2.20 -5.80
CA ALA A 486 23.08 -2.59 -5.79
C ALA A 486 23.93 -1.71 -6.71
N LEU A 487 23.43 -1.33 -7.89
CA LEU A 487 24.10 -0.39 -8.79
C LEU A 487 24.26 0.99 -8.14
N PHE A 488 23.24 1.45 -7.42
CA PHE A 488 23.31 2.69 -6.64
C PHE A 488 24.43 2.63 -5.59
N TYR A 489 24.55 1.54 -4.83
CA TYR A 489 25.62 1.37 -3.84
C TYR A 489 27.00 1.21 -4.50
N GLU A 490 27.08 0.55 -5.66
CA GLU A 490 28.30 0.40 -6.44
C GLU A 490 28.81 1.76 -6.93
N ARG A 491 27.94 2.66 -7.39
CA ARG A 491 28.30 4.05 -7.73
C ARG A 491 28.98 4.77 -6.55
N HIS A 492 28.53 4.49 -5.33
CA HIS A 492 29.08 5.10 -4.12
C HIS A 492 30.26 4.33 -3.51
N ASN A 493 30.75 3.29 -4.19
CA ASN A 493 31.84 2.41 -3.72
C ASN A 493 31.52 1.71 -2.39
N ASP A 494 30.25 1.40 -2.13
CA ASP A 494 29.83 0.65 -0.95
C ASP A 494 29.82 -0.85 -1.24
N GLU A 495 30.98 -1.47 -1.10
CA GLU A 495 31.14 -2.90 -1.36
C GLU A 495 30.37 -3.79 -0.39
N GLU A 496 30.13 -3.34 0.85
CA GLU A 496 29.45 -4.17 1.86
C GLU A 496 27.99 -4.40 1.51
N PHE A 497 27.27 -3.34 1.11
CA PHE A 497 25.86 -3.46 0.72
C PHE A 497 25.69 -4.11 -0.65
N VAL A 498 26.61 -3.85 -1.58
CA VAL A 498 26.67 -4.58 -2.85
C VAL A 498 26.83 -6.08 -2.60
N GLU A 499 27.74 -6.48 -1.70
CA GLU A 499 27.98 -7.88 -1.39
C GLU A 499 26.77 -8.54 -0.70
N LYS A 500 26.06 -7.83 0.19
CA LYS A 500 24.82 -8.33 0.81
C LYS A 500 23.75 -8.64 -0.25
N ILE A 501 23.54 -7.73 -1.20
CA ILE A 501 22.55 -7.93 -2.27
C ILE A 501 23.01 -9.06 -3.21
N LEU A 502 24.29 -9.07 -3.61
CA LEU A 502 24.85 -10.15 -4.43
C LEU A 502 24.60 -11.50 -3.79
N LYS A 503 24.95 -11.66 -2.50
CA LYS A 503 24.77 -12.92 -1.77
C LYS A 503 23.31 -13.39 -1.78
N ASP A 504 22.36 -12.47 -1.59
CA ASP A 504 20.93 -12.78 -1.64
C ASP A 504 20.49 -13.24 -3.04
N VAL A 505 20.88 -12.51 -4.10
CA VAL A 505 20.59 -12.90 -5.49
C VAL A 505 21.22 -14.25 -5.83
N MET A 506 22.39 -14.56 -5.27
CA MET A 506 23.07 -15.83 -5.50
C MET A 506 22.28 -17.04 -5.00
N ASP A 507 21.35 -16.90 -4.07
CA ASP A 507 20.53 -18.02 -3.59
C ASP A 507 19.56 -18.54 -4.66
N ASP A 508 19.21 -17.70 -5.64
CA ASP A 508 18.35 -18.11 -6.76
C ASP A 508 19.03 -19.10 -7.71
N VAL A 509 20.38 -19.15 -7.76
CA VAL A 509 21.11 -20.16 -8.57
C VAL A 509 20.75 -21.58 -8.14
N ASN A 510 20.60 -21.81 -6.83
CA ASN A 510 20.31 -23.13 -6.29
C ASN A 510 18.90 -23.61 -6.69
N VAL A 511 17.98 -22.66 -6.83
CA VAL A 511 16.55 -22.90 -7.09
C VAL A 511 16.29 -23.01 -8.59
N LEU A 512 16.81 -22.06 -9.37
CA LEU A 512 16.53 -21.94 -10.81
C LEU A 512 17.44 -22.84 -11.65
N GLY A 513 18.63 -23.16 -11.14
CA GLY A 513 19.71 -23.73 -11.93
C GLY A 513 20.38 -22.68 -12.83
N GLU A 514 21.57 -23.02 -13.33
CA GLU A 514 22.45 -22.09 -14.06
C GLU A 514 21.77 -21.44 -15.28
N ILE A 515 21.05 -22.24 -16.07
CA ILE A 515 20.43 -21.78 -17.32
C ILE A 515 19.36 -20.72 -17.06
N ASN A 516 18.42 -21.02 -16.17
CA ASN A 516 17.31 -20.11 -15.90
C ASN A 516 17.80 -18.88 -15.13
N PHE A 517 18.70 -19.06 -14.15
CA PHE A 517 19.34 -17.94 -13.48
C PHE A 517 19.98 -16.97 -14.49
N SER A 518 20.77 -17.50 -15.43
CA SER A 518 21.42 -16.66 -16.45
C SER A 518 20.42 -15.88 -17.29
N LYS A 519 19.29 -16.50 -17.68
CA LYS A 519 18.21 -15.83 -18.42
C LYS A 519 17.56 -14.71 -17.59
N VAL A 520 17.27 -14.96 -16.31
CA VAL A 520 16.66 -13.96 -15.41
C VAL A 520 17.55 -12.74 -15.25
N ILE A 521 18.85 -12.97 -15.06
CA ILE A 521 19.83 -11.89 -14.94
C ILE A 521 19.90 -11.08 -16.25
N GLU A 522 19.95 -11.73 -17.41
CA GLU A 522 19.95 -11.00 -18.69
C GLU A 522 18.67 -10.16 -18.89
N ILE A 523 17.49 -10.70 -18.56
CA ILE A 523 16.22 -9.95 -18.64
C ILE A 523 16.22 -8.77 -17.67
N SER A 524 16.62 -9.01 -16.42
CA SER A 524 16.62 -8.01 -15.35
C SER A 524 17.59 -6.86 -15.65
N CYS A 525 18.84 -7.20 -15.99
CA CYS A 525 19.86 -6.23 -16.39
C CYS A 525 19.49 -5.52 -17.69
N GLY A 526 18.90 -6.23 -18.65
CA GLY A 526 18.38 -5.63 -19.89
C GLY A 526 17.32 -4.58 -19.59
N ARG A 527 16.37 -4.86 -18.70
CA ARG A 527 15.34 -3.89 -18.31
C ARG A 527 15.94 -2.64 -17.68
N LEU A 528 16.89 -2.79 -16.74
CA LEU A 528 17.60 -1.65 -16.12
C LEU A 528 18.37 -0.81 -17.14
N LYS A 529 18.99 -1.47 -18.15
CA LYS A 529 19.80 -0.81 -19.18
C LYS A 529 18.97 0.03 -20.15
N PHE A 530 17.73 -0.36 -20.43
CA PHE A 530 16.89 0.30 -21.43
C PHE A 530 15.73 1.13 -20.85
N ALA A 531 15.38 0.95 -19.58
CA ALA A 531 14.34 1.75 -18.94
C ALA A 531 14.73 3.25 -18.93
N GLY A 532 13.87 4.11 -19.47
CA GLY A 532 14.00 5.57 -19.32
C GLY A 532 13.41 6.07 -18.00
N PRO A 533 13.71 7.31 -17.58
CA PRO A 533 13.24 7.87 -16.31
C PRO A 533 11.72 8.01 -16.21
N THR A 534 11.08 8.23 -17.37
CA THR A 534 9.64 8.40 -17.46
C THR A 534 8.98 7.20 -18.15
N PHE A 535 7.82 6.84 -17.66
CA PHE A 535 6.87 5.92 -18.28
C PHE A 535 5.92 6.70 -19.20
N TRP A 536 5.31 6.05 -20.19
CA TRP A 536 4.43 6.71 -21.17
C TRP A 536 3.01 6.96 -20.66
N GLU A 537 2.68 6.52 -19.45
CA GLU A 537 1.38 6.70 -18.81
C GLU A 537 1.49 7.71 -17.67
N ASP A 538 0.45 8.54 -17.52
CA ASP A 538 0.29 9.42 -16.37
C ASP A 538 -0.50 8.67 -15.28
N THR A 539 -0.01 8.74 -14.05
CA THR A 539 -0.59 8.03 -12.90
C THR A 539 -0.66 8.97 -11.70
N ASP A 540 -1.37 8.58 -10.64
CA ASP A 540 -1.39 9.32 -9.36
C ASP A 540 0.02 9.54 -8.76
N ARG A 541 1.04 8.81 -9.24
CA ARG A 541 2.45 8.92 -8.84
C ARG A 541 3.29 9.75 -9.82
N GLY A 542 2.65 10.40 -10.79
CA GLY A 542 3.26 10.98 -11.98
C GLY A 542 3.64 9.90 -13.00
N ASN A 543 4.69 10.17 -13.78
CA ASN A 543 5.16 9.29 -14.84
C ASN A 543 6.47 8.57 -14.50
N LEU A 544 6.80 8.36 -13.22
CA LEU A 544 8.05 7.69 -12.84
C LEU A 544 8.07 6.23 -13.32
N ASN A 545 9.10 5.85 -14.06
CA ASN A 545 9.35 4.44 -14.36
C ASN A 545 10.05 3.77 -13.18
N ILE A 546 9.36 2.88 -12.48
CA ILE A 546 9.89 2.24 -11.26
C ILE A 546 11.16 1.41 -11.49
N TYR A 547 11.40 0.94 -12.72
CA TYR A 547 12.58 0.15 -13.09
C TYR A 547 13.71 0.99 -13.68
N TYR A 548 13.58 2.31 -13.67
CA TYR A 548 14.67 3.20 -14.08
C TYR A 548 15.80 3.18 -13.05
N THR A 549 17.03 3.17 -13.55
CA THR A 549 18.22 3.49 -12.77
C THR A 549 19.06 4.53 -13.52
N PRO A 550 19.63 5.54 -12.85
CA PRO A 550 20.64 6.41 -13.47
C PRO A 550 21.97 5.68 -13.73
N ASP A 551 22.19 4.50 -13.13
CA ASP A 551 23.46 3.79 -13.11
C ASP A 551 23.59 2.72 -14.22
N GLN A 552 23.02 3.00 -15.40
CA GLN A 552 22.95 2.06 -16.53
C GLN A 552 24.33 1.60 -17.02
N ASN A 553 25.34 2.46 -16.89
CA ASN A 553 26.73 2.19 -17.25
C ASN A 553 27.39 1.12 -16.36
N LEU A 554 26.90 0.92 -15.14
CA LEU A 554 27.44 -0.08 -14.20
C LEU A 554 26.85 -1.48 -14.41
N VAL A 555 25.73 -1.60 -15.13
CA VAL A 555 24.99 -2.85 -15.35
C VAL A 555 25.89 -3.97 -15.88
N ASP A 556 26.70 -3.68 -16.91
CA ASP A 556 27.55 -4.70 -17.54
C ASP A 556 28.64 -5.19 -16.56
N GLY A 557 29.22 -4.29 -15.76
CA GLY A 557 30.22 -4.63 -14.74
C GLY A 557 29.62 -5.46 -13.59
N PHE A 558 28.45 -5.07 -13.11
CA PHE A 558 27.70 -5.81 -12.09
C PHE A 558 27.36 -7.23 -12.57
N LYS A 559 26.93 -7.37 -13.84
CA LYS A 559 26.62 -8.67 -14.45
C LYS A 559 27.84 -9.60 -14.45
N VAL A 560 29.03 -9.09 -14.77
CA VAL A 560 30.27 -9.87 -14.72
C VAL A 560 30.56 -10.36 -13.30
N LYS A 561 30.46 -9.48 -12.29
CA LYS A 561 30.65 -9.85 -10.87
C LYS A 561 29.70 -10.97 -10.46
N LEU A 562 28.43 -10.86 -10.85
CA LEU A 562 27.38 -11.81 -10.51
C LEU A 562 27.61 -13.19 -11.18
N TYR A 563 28.05 -13.23 -12.43
CA TYR A 563 28.42 -14.48 -13.10
C TYR A 563 29.67 -15.14 -12.52
N GLU A 564 30.68 -14.37 -12.12
CA GLU A 564 31.84 -14.93 -11.42
C GLU A 564 31.45 -15.53 -10.07
N ARG A 565 30.56 -14.89 -9.31
CA ARG A 565 30.01 -15.46 -8.07
C ARG A 565 29.19 -16.73 -8.34
N ALA A 566 28.39 -16.75 -9.40
CA ALA A 566 27.65 -17.94 -9.82
C ALA A 566 28.56 -19.10 -10.16
N ARG A 567 29.63 -18.83 -10.92
CA ARG A 567 30.66 -19.80 -11.24
C ARG A 567 31.28 -20.39 -9.97
N LEU A 568 31.76 -19.55 -9.06
CA LEU A 568 32.40 -20.01 -7.83
C LEU A 568 31.45 -20.86 -6.98
N LYS A 569 30.19 -20.43 -6.81
CA LYS A 569 29.16 -21.17 -6.05
C LYS A 569 28.82 -22.52 -6.68
N LEU A 570 28.69 -22.58 -8.01
CA LEU A 570 28.44 -23.81 -8.76
C LEU A 570 29.61 -24.80 -8.65
N ILE A 571 30.84 -24.30 -8.84
CA ILE A 571 32.08 -25.07 -8.65
C ILE A 571 32.14 -25.63 -7.24
N GLU A 572 31.94 -24.81 -6.22
CA GLU A 572 31.96 -25.23 -4.81
C GLU A 572 30.92 -26.32 -4.53
N THR A 573 29.69 -26.14 -5.03
CA THR A 573 28.58 -27.08 -4.79
C THR A 573 28.88 -28.46 -5.37
N VAL A 574 29.29 -28.54 -6.64
CA VAL A 574 29.65 -29.82 -7.28
C VAL A 574 30.92 -30.40 -6.67
N SER A 575 31.92 -29.56 -6.34
CA SER A 575 33.16 -30.04 -5.72
C SER A 575 32.91 -30.67 -4.36
N LYS A 576 31.98 -30.12 -3.56
CA LYS A 576 31.54 -30.73 -2.30
C LYS A 576 30.74 -32.03 -2.54
N GLU A 577 29.84 -32.05 -3.52
CA GLU A 577 29.01 -33.23 -3.84
C GLU A 577 29.87 -34.43 -4.27
N PHE A 578 30.90 -34.19 -5.10
CA PHE A 578 31.71 -35.26 -5.71
C PHE A 578 33.16 -35.32 -5.19
N ARG A 579 33.52 -34.51 -4.19
CA ARG A 579 34.88 -34.42 -3.60
C ARG A 579 35.96 -34.15 -4.66
N LEU A 580 35.69 -33.15 -5.50
CA LEU A 580 36.61 -32.73 -6.55
C LEU A 580 37.75 -31.87 -6.00
N GLU A 581 38.94 -32.06 -6.53
CA GLU A 581 40.09 -31.16 -6.35
C GLU A 581 39.97 -29.95 -7.28
N GLU A 582 40.73 -28.90 -7.01
CA GLU A 582 40.65 -27.62 -7.75
C GLU A 582 40.90 -27.81 -9.26
N GLU A 583 41.93 -28.57 -9.64
CA GLU A 583 42.24 -28.83 -11.05
C GLU A 583 41.14 -29.68 -11.75
N GLU A 584 40.52 -30.61 -11.02
CA GLU A 584 39.42 -31.44 -11.52
C GLU A 584 38.16 -30.60 -11.74
N ALA A 585 37.79 -29.77 -10.77
CA ALA A 585 36.62 -28.91 -10.85
C ALA A 585 36.77 -27.87 -11.96
N GLN A 586 37.97 -27.31 -12.13
CA GLN A 586 38.25 -26.37 -13.20
C GLN A 586 38.18 -27.03 -14.58
N LEU A 587 38.69 -28.25 -14.73
CA LEU A 587 38.56 -29.01 -15.97
C LEU A 587 37.09 -29.32 -16.30
N LEU A 588 36.30 -29.76 -15.31
CA LEU A 588 34.87 -30.00 -15.48
C LEU A 588 34.13 -28.71 -15.87
N TRP A 589 34.56 -27.57 -15.33
CA TRP A 589 34.00 -26.26 -15.69
C TRP A 589 34.29 -25.93 -17.16
N GLU A 590 35.55 -26.06 -17.59
CA GLU A 590 35.95 -25.90 -19.00
C GLU A 590 35.12 -26.80 -19.92
N MET A 591 34.97 -28.07 -19.57
CA MET A 591 34.15 -29.04 -20.30
C MET A 591 32.71 -28.56 -20.47
N SER A 592 32.11 -28.02 -19.40
CA SER A 592 30.73 -27.52 -19.44
C SER A 592 30.54 -26.36 -20.42
N ARG A 593 31.58 -25.55 -20.67
CA ARG A 593 31.51 -24.37 -21.56
C ARG A 593 31.61 -24.73 -23.03
N LEU A 594 32.07 -25.93 -23.36
CA LEU A 594 32.15 -26.44 -24.74
C LEU A 594 30.80 -26.95 -25.26
N MET A 595 29.85 -27.18 -24.36
CA MET A 595 28.51 -27.66 -24.69
C MET A 595 27.62 -26.52 -25.18
N ASP A 596 26.67 -26.85 -26.06
CA ASP A 596 25.72 -25.87 -26.61
C ASP A 596 24.80 -25.35 -25.50
N VAL A 597 24.42 -26.25 -24.58
CA VAL A 597 23.75 -25.92 -23.33
C VAL A 597 24.80 -25.89 -22.22
N LYS A 598 25.11 -24.68 -21.77
CA LYS A 598 26.08 -24.39 -20.72
C LYS A 598 25.45 -24.63 -19.34
N ASP A 599 25.58 -25.87 -18.85
CA ASP A 599 25.05 -26.29 -17.54
C ASP A 599 26.06 -27.18 -16.81
N TYR A 600 26.68 -26.61 -15.79
CA TYR A 600 27.71 -27.25 -14.99
C TYR A 600 27.18 -28.42 -14.13
N LYS A 601 25.92 -28.35 -13.69
CA LYS A 601 25.30 -29.43 -12.90
C LYS A 601 24.84 -30.57 -13.80
N ALA A 602 24.42 -30.28 -15.03
CA ALA A 602 24.04 -31.31 -15.99
C ALA A 602 25.25 -32.16 -16.40
N ILE A 603 26.41 -31.55 -16.68
CA ILE A 603 27.62 -32.30 -17.03
C ILE A 603 28.13 -33.17 -15.88
N SER A 604 27.91 -32.77 -14.62
CA SER A 604 28.33 -33.55 -13.46
C SER A 604 27.36 -34.68 -13.09
N LYS A 605 26.13 -34.69 -13.63
CA LYS A 605 25.09 -35.69 -13.31
C LYS A 605 24.71 -36.60 -14.46
N LYS A 606 24.94 -36.19 -15.71
CA LYS A 606 24.58 -36.94 -16.91
C LYS A 606 25.83 -37.40 -17.66
N ALA A 607 26.11 -38.70 -17.57
CA ALA A 607 27.26 -39.31 -18.24
C ALA A 607 27.27 -39.06 -19.76
N GLU A 608 26.10 -39.00 -20.40
CA GLU A 608 25.98 -38.69 -21.83
C GLU A 608 26.55 -37.30 -22.17
N ILE A 609 26.17 -36.28 -21.40
CA ILE A 609 26.66 -34.90 -21.59
C ILE A 609 28.16 -34.82 -21.32
N PHE A 610 28.63 -35.51 -20.28
CA PHE A 610 30.05 -35.62 -19.98
C PHE A 610 30.83 -36.22 -21.15
N GLU A 611 30.39 -37.35 -21.71
CA GLU A 611 31.09 -37.99 -22.84
C GLU A 611 31.04 -37.15 -24.12
N GLN A 612 29.93 -36.46 -24.41
CA GLN A 612 29.85 -35.51 -25.54
C GLN A 612 30.85 -34.36 -25.38
N SER A 613 31.05 -33.86 -24.15
CA SER A 613 32.00 -32.78 -23.90
C SER A 613 33.45 -33.19 -24.16
N ILE A 614 33.81 -34.45 -23.87
CA ILE A 614 35.17 -34.98 -24.13
C ILE A 614 35.48 -34.96 -25.63
N GLN A 615 34.50 -35.26 -26.49
CA GLN A 615 34.70 -35.20 -27.95
C GLN A 615 35.04 -33.78 -28.42
N LYS A 616 34.57 -32.75 -27.71
CA LYS A 616 34.84 -31.34 -28.01
C LYS A 616 36.16 -30.82 -27.41
N LEU A 617 36.81 -31.54 -26.49
CA LEU A 617 38.04 -31.06 -25.81
C LEU A 617 39.30 -31.02 -26.69
N GLY A 618 39.25 -31.54 -27.92
CA GLY A 618 40.42 -31.56 -28.81
C GLY A 618 41.55 -32.47 -28.32
N GLN A 619 42.80 -32.16 -28.69
CA GLN A 619 43.97 -32.94 -28.24
C GLN A 619 44.25 -32.68 -26.75
N LEU A 620 44.30 -33.76 -25.97
CA LEU A 620 44.53 -33.74 -24.52
C LEU A 620 45.98 -34.09 -24.21
N ASP A 621 46.63 -33.30 -23.35
CA ASP A 621 47.94 -33.65 -22.79
C ASP A 621 47.81 -34.75 -21.71
N TYR A 622 48.93 -35.34 -21.32
CA TYR A 622 48.96 -36.41 -20.31
C TYR A 622 48.37 -36.00 -18.95
N LYS A 623 48.50 -34.72 -18.56
CA LYS A 623 47.99 -34.23 -17.27
C LYS A 623 46.46 -34.13 -17.29
N LYS A 624 45.88 -33.58 -18.36
CA LYS A 624 44.42 -33.51 -18.57
C LYS A 624 43.81 -34.90 -18.73
N LEU A 625 44.51 -35.85 -19.35
CA LEU A 625 44.06 -37.24 -19.45
C LEU A 625 43.92 -37.90 -18.06
N ASP A 626 44.89 -37.71 -17.17
CA ASP A 626 44.83 -38.22 -15.79
C ASP A 626 43.67 -37.60 -15.00
N LEU A 627 43.48 -36.27 -15.12
CA LEU A 627 42.36 -35.56 -14.50
C LEU A 627 40.99 -36.07 -14.99
N LEU A 628 40.84 -36.36 -16.28
CA LEU A 628 39.59 -36.91 -16.85
C LEU A 628 39.25 -38.28 -16.29
N VAL A 629 40.25 -39.14 -16.09
CA VAL A 629 40.04 -40.47 -15.50
C VAL A 629 39.53 -40.34 -14.07
N LYS A 630 40.20 -39.51 -13.25
CA LYS A 630 39.79 -39.23 -11.86
C LYS A 630 38.40 -38.62 -11.78
N LEU A 631 38.10 -37.65 -12.65
CA LEU A 631 36.77 -37.03 -12.75
C LEU A 631 35.69 -38.08 -13.04
N ARG A 632 35.90 -38.93 -14.04
CA ARG A 632 34.92 -39.96 -14.44
C ARG A 632 34.62 -40.93 -13.28
N GLU A 633 35.66 -41.32 -12.54
CA GLU A 633 35.53 -42.17 -11.35
C GLU A 633 34.75 -41.47 -10.24
N LYS A 634 35.11 -40.23 -9.88
CA LYS A 634 34.43 -39.44 -8.83
C LYS A 634 32.97 -39.14 -9.16
N LEU A 635 32.66 -38.85 -10.43
CA LEU A 635 31.29 -38.64 -10.92
C LEU A 635 30.48 -39.94 -11.06
N ARG A 636 31.09 -41.11 -10.83
CA ARG A 636 30.47 -42.45 -10.96
C ARG A 636 29.94 -42.71 -12.37
N PHE A 637 30.67 -42.25 -13.39
CA PHE A 637 30.36 -42.49 -14.80
C PHE A 637 31.12 -43.68 -15.37
N THR A 638 31.39 -44.67 -14.52
CA THR A 638 32.03 -45.93 -14.88
C THR A 638 31.07 -47.11 -14.67
N SER A 639 31.38 -48.26 -15.27
CA SER A 639 30.59 -49.49 -15.20
C SER A 639 30.52 -50.11 -13.80
N GLU A 640 31.21 -49.56 -12.82
CA GLU A 640 31.02 -49.90 -11.40
C GLU A 640 29.72 -49.34 -10.83
N ASN A 641 29.20 -48.26 -11.41
CA ASN A 641 27.92 -47.70 -11.02
C ASN A 641 26.78 -48.59 -11.56
N PRO A 642 26.00 -49.26 -10.69
CA PRO A 642 24.91 -50.14 -11.12
C PRO A 642 23.87 -49.43 -11.98
N ASP A 643 23.61 -48.16 -11.68
CA ASP A 643 22.52 -47.39 -12.28
C ASP A 643 22.94 -46.78 -13.63
N LEU A 644 24.22 -46.89 -14.00
CA LEU A 644 24.74 -46.40 -15.26
C LEU A 644 24.47 -47.39 -16.40
N VAL A 645 23.78 -46.92 -17.43
CA VAL A 645 23.74 -47.62 -18.72
C VAL A 645 25.03 -47.30 -19.48
N VAL A 646 25.87 -48.31 -19.67
CA VAL A 646 27.14 -48.15 -20.40
C VAL A 646 26.85 -48.01 -21.89
N GLY A 647 26.98 -46.79 -22.41
CA GLY A 647 26.80 -46.46 -23.83
C GLY A 647 28.12 -46.38 -24.61
N ASN A 648 29.23 -46.09 -23.92
CA ASN A 648 30.56 -45.96 -24.52
C ASN A 648 31.58 -46.86 -23.81
N SER A 649 32.46 -47.48 -24.59
CA SER A 649 33.59 -48.27 -24.08
C SER A 649 34.52 -47.50 -23.11
N ARG A 650 34.56 -46.15 -23.16
CA ARG A 650 35.26 -45.26 -22.20
C ARG A 650 34.74 -45.35 -20.77
N GLN A 651 33.53 -45.85 -20.58
CA GLN A 651 32.90 -46.00 -19.27
C GLN A 651 33.24 -47.33 -18.60
N VAL A 652 33.97 -48.24 -19.26
CA VAL A 652 34.36 -49.52 -18.65
C VAL A 652 35.39 -49.26 -17.54
N ALA A 653 35.08 -49.65 -16.31
CA ALA A 653 35.96 -49.41 -15.17
C ALA A 653 37.22 -50.30 -15.22
N PRO A 654 38.36 -49.84 -14.67
CA PRO A 654 39.48 -50.71 -14.33
C PRO A 654 39.02 -51.88 -13.43
N GLY A 655 39.61 -53.06 -13.60
CA GLY A 655 39.25 -54.27 -12.85
C GLY A 655 38.08 -55.07 -13.43
N VAL A 656 37.38 -54.57 -14.46
CA VAL A 656 36.36 -55.33 -15.17
C VAL A 656 37.01 -56.41 -16.04
N GLN A 657 36.48 -57.63 -15.98
CA GLN A 657 36.90 -58.73 -16.83
C GLN A 657 36.13 -58.71 -18.16
N LEU A 658 36.84 -58.61 -19.27
CA LEU A 658 36.31 -58.67 -20.62
C LEU A 658 36.48 -60.08 -21.18
N THR A 659 35.43 -60.62 -21.77
CA THR A 659 35.50 -61.81 -22.64
C THR A 659 35.53 -61.32 -24.09
N ALA A 660 36.65 -61.54 -24.78
CA ALA A 660 36.85 -61.18 -26.16
C ALA A 660 36.61 -62.38 -27.07
N SER A 661 35.67 -62.28 -28.00
CA SER A 661 35.40 -63.29 -29.03
C SER A 661 35.85 -62.78 -30.40
N TYR A 662 36.58 -63.60 -31.15
CA TYR A 662 37.07 -63.29 -32.50
C TYR A 662 37.02 -64.53 -33.40
N ARG A 663 37.00 -64.32 -34.72
CA ARG A 663 37.13 -65.44 -35.68
C ARG A 663 38.59 -65.83 -35.82
N SER A 664 38.88 -67.12 -35.74
CA SER A 664 40.25 -67.62 -35.86
C SER A 664 40.87 -67.20 -37.21
N PRO A 665 42.09 -66.63 -37.21
CA PRO A 665 42.80 -66.26 -38.45
C PRO A 665 43.15 -67.46 -39.33
N THR A 666 43.21 -68.66 -38.74
CA THR A 666 43.62 -69.92 -39.38
C THR A 666 42.43 -70.83 -39.74
N ASP A 667 41.29 -70.67 -39.07
CA ASP A 667 40.05 -71.43 -39.32
C ASP A 667 38.82 -70.51 -39.27
N HIS A 668 38.33 -70.12 -40.45
CA HIS A 668 37.20 -69.18 -40.57
C HIS A 668 35.85 -69.72 -40.04
N GLN A 669 35.74 -71.02 -39.69
CA GLN A 669 34.53 -71.60 -39.08
C GLN A 669 34.58 -71.64 -37.55
N LYS A 670 35.72 -71.31 -36.93
CA LYS A 670 35.92 -71.43 -35.48
C LYS A 670 36.03 -70.05 -34.83
N ASN A 671 35.18 -69.79 -33.83
CA ASN A 671 35.32 -68.63 -32.95
C ASN A 671 36.23 -69.02 -31.78
N GLU A 672 37.23 -68.19 -31.51
CA GLU A 672 38.12 -68.31 -30.37
C GLU A 672 37.82 -67.18 -29.37
N GLU A 673 38.04 -67.46 -28.09
CA GLU A 673 37.78 -66.52 -27.00
C GLU A 673 39.00 -66.41 -26.09
N PHE A 674 39.26 -65.20 -25.60
CA PHE A 674 40.20 -64.98 -24.50
C PHE A 674 39.58 -64.07 -23.45
N SER A 675 40.01 -64.22 -22.21
CA SER A 675 39.67 -63.30 -21.13
C SER A 675 40.78 -62.28 -20.94
N ALA A 676 40.41 -61.02 -20.69
CA ALA A 676 41.36 -59.98 -20.36
C ALA A 676 40.82 -59.07 -19.26
N LEU A 677 41.71 -58.62 -18.37
CA LEU A 677 41.38 -57.70 -17.30
C LEU A 677 41.67 -56.28 -17.76
N VAL A 678 40.71 -55.36 -17.60
CA VAL A 678 40.96 -53.94 -17.84
C VAL A 678 41.88 -53.42 -16.75
N ARG A 679 43.07 -52.95 -17.12
CA ARG A 679 44.03 -52.36 -16.19
C ARG A 679 43.91 -50.86 -16.08
N PHE A 680 43.67 -50.20 -17.21
CA PHE A 680 43.51 -48.76 -17.26
C PHE A 680 42.58 -48.40 -18.41
N ASN A 681 41.70 -47.41 -18.22
CA ASN A 681 40.82 -46.93 -19.26
C ASN A 681 41.05 -45.43 -19.46
N SER A 682 41.89 -45.09 -20.44
CA SER A 682 42.20 -43.70 -20.79
C SER A 682 41.17 -43.16 -21.79
N PRO A 683 41.03 -41.84 -21.99
CA PRO A 683 40.16 -41.29 -23.03
C PRO A 683 40.42 -41.77 -24.47
N ASN A 684 41.65 -42.22 -24.76
CA ASN A 684 42.10 -42.60 -26.11
C ASN A 684 42.08 -44.12 -26.35
N PHE A 685 42.43 -44.91 -25.34
CA PHE A 685 42.52 -46.37 -25.41
C PHE A 685 42.12 -47.04 -24.09
N ILE A 686 41.56 -48.25 -24.20
CA ILE A 686 41.46 -49.20 -23.08
C ILE A 686 42.72 -50.04 -23.07
N TYR A 687 43.38 -50.15 -21.92
CA TYR A 687 44.53 -51.00 -21.71
C TYR A 687 44.10 -52.28 -21.00
N ILE A 688 44.30 -53.41 -21.67
CA ILE A 688 43.89 -54.72 -21.18
C ILE A 688 45.10 -55.62 -20.97
N GLU A 689 45.02 -56.46 -19.93
CA GLU A 689 45.99 -57.53 -19.66
C GLU A 689 45.29 -58.89 -19.88
N PRO A 690 45.64 -59.63 -20.94
CA PRO A 690 45.09 -60.97 -21.21
C PRO A 690 45.43 -61.96 -20.09
N SER A 691 44.47 -62.80 -19.70
CA SER A 691 44.67 -63.82 -18.65
C SER A 691 45.59 -64.97 -19.09
N ASP A 692 45.64 -65.26 -20.39
CA ASP A 692 46.53 -66.24 -21.00
C ASP A 692 47.02 -65.76 -22.36
N LEU A 693 48.32 -65.50 -22.48
CA LEU A 693 48.95 -65.01 -23.71
C LEU A 693 48.84 -66.02 -24.88
N LYS A 694 48.64 -67.32 -24.59
CA LYS A 694 48.51 -68.35 -25.63
C LYS A 694 47.16 -68.32 -26.35
N GLN A 695 46.17 -67.62 -25.80
CA GLN A 695 44.81 -67.50 -26.35
C GLN A 695 44.63 -66.24 -27.22
N LEU A 696 45.69 -65.42 -27.32
CA LEU A 696 45.70 -64.25 -28.20
C LEU A 696 45.73 -64.69 -29.67
N PRO A 697 45.07 -63.93 -30.57
CA PRO A 697 45.08 -64.24 -31.99
C PRO A 697 46.52 -64.26 -32.53
N ALA A 698 46.88 -65.31 -33.28
CA ALA A 698 48.16 -65.36 -33.98
C ALA A 698 48.26 -64.20 -34.99
N SER A 699 49.21 -63.28 -34.79
CA SER A 699 49.38 -62.12 -35.65
C SER A 699 50.06 -62.51 -36.96
N ASN A 700 49.36 -62.36 -38.08
CA ASN A 700 49.94 -62.61 -39.41
C ASN A 700 49.92 -61.41 -40.35
N LYS A 701 49.39 -60.23 -39.97
CA LYS A 701 49.45 -59.01 -40.79
C LYS A 701 49.37 -57.75 -39.92
N GLU A 702 49.99 -56.66 -40.38
CA GLU A 702 50.00 -55.31 -39.80
C GLU A 702 48.62 -54.62 -39.69
N GLN A 703 47.51 -55.38 -39.67
CA GLN A 703 46.15 -54.85 -39.65
C GLN A 703 45.45 -55.20 -38.33
N PRO A 704 44.81 -54.23 -37.65
CA PRO A 704 44.08 -54.48 -36.42
C PRO A 704 42.88 -55.40 -36.66
N LEU A 705 42.71 -56.39 -35.78
CA LEU A 705 41.60 -57.34 -35.81
C LEU A 705 40.35 -56.72 -35.21
N LEU A 706 39.20 -57.02 -35.81
CA LEU A 706 37.90 -56.61 -35.26
C LEU A 706 37.46 -57.67 -34.22
N ILE A 707 37.45 -57.29 -32.95
CA ILE A 707 37.14 -58.17 -31.82
C ILE A 707 35.86 -57.71 -31.13
N THR A 708 35.02 -58.66 -30.73
CA THR A 708 33.82 -58.39 -29.95
C THR A 708 34.11 -58.66 -28.48
N PHE A 709 34.03 -57.62 -27.66
CA PHE A 709 34.21 -57.70 -26.22
C PHE A 709 32.85 -57.75 -25.52
N ARG A 710 32.73 -58.61 -24.52
CA ARG A 710 31.57 -58.72 -23.62
C ARG A 710 32.02 -58.57 -22.18
N PHE A 711 31.17 -57.94 -21.37
CA PHE A 711 31.41 -57.82 -19.93
C PHE A 711 30.10 -57.70 -19.16
N THR A 712 30.17 -57.99 -17.87
CA THR A 712 29.06 -57.88 -16.93
C THR A 712 29.37 -56.84 -15.87
N THR A 713 28.32 -56.17 -15.39
CA THR A 713 28.42 -55.21 -14.28
C THR A 713 28.08 -55.89 -12.95
N SER A 714 28.63 -55.36 -11.86
CA SER A 714 28.72 -56.02 -10.55
C SER A 714 27.38 -56.21 -9.82
N ARG A 715 26.28 -55.58 -10.26
CA ARG A 715 25.02 -55.49 -9.49
C ARG A 715 23.75 -55.76 -10.30
N HIS A 716 23.66 -55.24 -11.53
CA HIS A 716 22.68 -55.74 -12.51
C HIS A 716 23.41 -56.70 -13.44
N LYS A 717 22.87 -57.92 -13.62
CA LYS A 717 23.43 -58.93 -14.54
C LYS A 717 23.19 -58.55 -16.01
N ARG A 718 23.36 -57.27 -16.35
CA ARG A 718 23.37 -56.78 -17.72
C ARG A 718 24.66 -57.24 -18.38
N ILE A 719 24.53 -57.90 -19.52
CA ILE A 719 25.65 -58.26 -20.37
C ILE A 719 25.76 -57.18 -21.44
N TYR A 720 26.86 -56.44 -21.39
CA TYR A 720 27.20 -55.43 -22.38
C TYR A 720 28.11 -56.03 -23.44
N GLN A 721 27.95 -55.57 -24.68
CA GLN A 721 28.76 -56.00 -25.82
C GLN A 721 29.19 -54.80 -26.65
N PHE A 722 30.46 -54.75 -27.03
CA PHE A 722 30.97 -53.77 -27.97
C PHE A 722 32.02 -54.39 -28.90
N THR A 723 32.16 -53.83 -30.08
CA THR A 723 33.11 -54.30 -31.09
C THR A 723 34.15 -53.23 -31.33
N SER A 724 35.43 -53.60 -31.28
CA SER A 724 36.55 -52.67 -31.46
C SER A 724 37.74 -53.29 -32.18
N GLN A 725 38.64 -52.44 -32.66
CA GLN A 725 39.91 -52.80 -33.27
C GLN A 725 40.96 -53.10 -32.19
N PHE A 726 41.61 -54.25 -32.33
CA PHE A 726 42.65 -54.75 -31.42
C PHE A 726 43.86 -55.23 -32.23
N ASP A 727 45.05 -54.76 -31.85
CA ASP A 727 46.30 -55.17 -32.47
C ASP A 727 47.12 -56.04 -31.49
N PRO A 728 47.13 -57.37 -31.66
CA PRO A 728 47.89 -58.28 -30.79
C PRO A 728 49.41 -58.22 -31.02
N SER A 729 49.90 -57.50 -32.04
CA SER A 729 51.34 -57.44 -32.37
C SER A 729 52.10 -56.32 -31.66
N LYS A 730 51.39 -55.39 -31.01
CA LYS A 730 51.97 -54.20 -30.36
C LYS A 730 51.65 -54.13 -28.85
N PRO A 731 52.18 -55.06 -28.03
CA PRO A 731 52.13 -54.91 -26.59
C PRO A 731 52.93 -53.67 -26.16
N GLN A 732 52.40 -52.93 -25.19
CA GLN A 732 53.14 -51.91 -24.43
C GLN A 732 54.05 -52.60 -23.40
N GLU A 733 54.73 -51.83 -22.55
CA GLU A 733 55.47 -52.39 -21.41
C GLU A 733 54.58 -53.30 -20.55
N ARG A 734 55.14 -54.43 -20.10
CA ARG A 734 54.50 -55.39 -19.17
C ARG A 734 53.19 -56.03 -19.69
N ASN A 735 53.16 -56.53 -20.94
CA ASN A 735 52.03 -57.31 -21.50
C ASN A 735 50.68 -56.57 -21.54
N LEU A 736 50.70 -55.23 -21.57
CA LEU A 736 49.51 -54.39 -21.71
C LEU A 736 49.19 -54.15 -23.19
N TYR A 737 47.95 -54.40 -23.61
CA TYR A 737 47.52 -54.19 -24.99
C TYR A 737 46.51 -53.06 -25.10
N ARG A 738 46.53 -52.34 -26.22
CA ARG A 738 45.63 -51.21 -26.50
C ARG A 738 44.41 -51.67 -27.30
N VAL A 739 43.23 -51.31 -26.82
CA VAL A 739 41.96 -51.43 -27.55
C VAL A 739 41.47 -50.02 -27.86
N LEU A 740 41.07 -49.79 -29.11
CA LEU A 740 40.44 -48.52 -29.51
C LEU A 740 39.06 -48.36 -28.85
N HIS A 741 38.62 -47.12 -28.66
CA HIS A 741 37.26 -46.88 -28.19
C HIS A 741 36.22 -47.07 -29.28
N THR A 742 35.04 -47.49 -28.87
CA THR A 742 33.82 -47.47 -29.66
C THR A 742 32.72 -46.72 -28.91
N GLU A 743 31.93 -45.98 -29.68
CA GLU A 743 30.82 -45.15 -29.20
C GLU A 743 29.48 -45.91 -29.15
N LYS A 744 29.49 -47.20 -29.48
CA LYS A 744 28.30 -48.05 -29.52
C LYS A 744 28.50 -49.30 -28.69
N VAL A 745 28.03 -49.26 -27.44
CA VAL A 745 27.89 -50.43 -26.58
C VAL A 745 26.43 -50.87 -26.59
N LYS A 746 26.18 -52.18 -26.78
CA LYS A 746 24.83 -52.77 -26.80
C LYS A 746 24.60 -53.58 -25.53
N ILE A 747 23.38 -53.56 -25.01
CA ILE A 747 22.92 -54.51 -24.00
C ILE A 747 22.40 -55.74 -24.75
N ILE A 748 22.96 -56.92 -24.47
CA ILE A 748 22.61 -58.18 -25.16
C ILE A 748 21.84 -59.16 -24.28
N ALA A 749 21.83 -58.95 -22.97
CA ALA A 749 20.96 -59.63 -22.02
C ALA A 749 20.76 -58.74 -20.79
N GLU A 750 19.53 -58.71 -20.27
CA GLU A 750 19.20 -58.17 -18.94
C GLU A 750 18.72 -59.34 -18.09
N GLY A 751 19.31 -59.49 -16.90
CA GLY A 751 18.98 -60.56 -15.95
C GLY A 751 18.02 -60.10 -14.88
#